data_AF-A0ABD3WG77-F1
#
_entry.id   AF-A0ABD3WG77-F1
#
_cell.length_a   1.000
_cell.length_b   1.000
_cell.length_c   1.000
_cell.angle_alpha   90.00
_cell.angle_beta   90.00
_cell.angle_gamma   90.00
#
_symmetry.space_group_name_H-M   'P 1'
#
loop_
_entity.id
_entity.type
_entity.pdbx_description
1 polymer ?
#
loop_
_entity_poly.entity_id
_entity_poly.type
_entity_poly.pdbx_seq_one_letter_code
_entity_poly.pdbx_strand_id
1 'polypeptide(L)'
;MDRAKCIELLKTIEVQKDQIQRYESRLRDLVQAYKGVMKEKEALESSMKVLSLAQKKPKKRVTWEDSPNETESDVGSTQDKKISDPLTQPQDAYQATSELESLQEQVKTLSSSLLTVTEEKSKLESSLLADKKRLMQENEELRSKLEEVNQKLLIQEKDFQSQIQEMKSKIRLQQHEREKEQTDHALMLRELQKLLASEREAKERFEHQYDEVQFQMKEKEGMALDNTRQYKAQIESLKHDLLAANKKVTDLEEKATQLSPHVLELQREVAELKAQHRLQVQTEQNKASDVENMIKDFSLQSETRVSELEAKLSELSEVIGNYERMRYQDQQTIVRLKERVNQLDLENTALAQAAQSSGYIMEEPDHELEKLDSSTLAAKIVKLKGFLKLANQKAQQPVNIEDLLMDEKEGDEEHPLCRKYREELEQLQDEFERYKLRAQSVLKNKTSKENTSSKETDLLKDQVSDLREKMKNLHLQLDEERDQHAQREENLRKTLLSVQEKHRQEVSQIHGEHHTQIQEMEDELKKQRDRTISMLAEKDRELEIFRATSSHRLDTDYVLRYRQNQDFGAASSDLLRQNSEEEALARLLNPPTTGQGEITLLYFAQEQARKDVEIGNLRKQKRELEGALRELQLSSCTKEENLYEEIENLKEEIRKSERSRNREGANLEYLKNVMYKFLICHDVAGKQQMLNAITTILQFSPQEKSTVQTYTRSWWIKK
;
A
#
# COMPACT_ATOMS: atom_id res chain seq x y z
N MET A 1 30.36 40.99 -28.67
CA MET A 1 30.31 42.44 -28.96
C MET A 1 30.24 42.69 -30.46
N ASP A 2 31.34 42.48 -31.18
CA ASP A 2 31.60 43.13 -32.48
C ASP A 2 30.62 42.73 -33.58
N ARG A 3 30.17 41.46 -33.60
CA ARG A 3 29.18 40.98 -34.57
C ARG A 3 27.84 41.71 -34.49
N ALA A 4 27.42 42.15 -33.30
CA ALA A 4 26.22 42.98 -33.15
C ALA A 4 26.47 44.41 -33.67
N LYS A 5 27.60 45.00 -33.31
CA LYS A 5 28.02 46.33 -33.78
C LYS A 5 28.17 46.42 -35.30
N CYS A 6 28.65 45.35 -35.94
CA CYS A 6 28.68 45.25 -37.41
C CYS A 6 27.28 45.17 -38.03
N ILE A 7 26.31 44.50 -37.39
CA ILE A 7 24.92 44.45 -37.85
C ILE A 7 24.24 45.83 -37.70
N GLU A 8 24.51 46.55 -36.61
CA GLU A 8 24.06 47.93 -36.41
C GLU A 8 24.67 48.88 -37.45
N LEU A 9 25.98 48.80 -37.69
CA LEU A 9 26.65 49.60 -38.72
C LEU A 9 26.10 49.31 -40.12
N LEU A 10 25.88 48.04 -40.49
CA LEU A 10 25.24 47.67 -41.76
C LEU A 10 23.83 48.27 -41.87
N LYS A 11 23.00 48.19 -40.81
CA LYS A 11 21.68 48.85 -40.78
C LYS A 11 21.78 50.37 -40.96
N THR A 12 22.75 51.03 -40.33
CA THR A 12 22.95 52.49 -40.54
C THR A 12 23.39 52.83 -41.96
N ILE A 13 24.22 51.98 -42.59
CA ILE A 13 24.64 52.14 -43.98
C ILE A 13 23.46 51.95 -44.94
N GLU A 14 22.60 50.96 -44.69
CA GLU A 14 21.36 50.77 -45.49
C GLU A 14 20.44 52.00 -45.38
N VAL A 15 20.18 52.49 -44.16
CA VAL A 15 19.38 53.70 -43.93
C VAL A 15 20.02 54.94 -44.56
N GLN A 16 21.34 55.06 -44.57
CA GLN A 16 22.05 56.15 -45.25
C GLN A 16 21.93 56.08 -46.77
N LYS A 17 22.03 54.89 -47.39
CA LYS A 17 21.76 54.71 -48.84
C LYS A 17 20.33 55.10 -49.19
N ASP A 18 19.36 54.63 -48.41
CA ASP A 18 17.93 54.95 -48.56
C ASP A 18 17.70 56.47 -48.53
N GLN A 19 18.34 57.18 -47.59
CA GLN A 19 18.27 58.63 -47.50
C GLN A 19 18.94 59.31 -48.71
N ILE A 20 20.13 58.87 -49.12
CA ILE A 20 20.83 59.41 -50.29
C ILE A 20 19.98 59.23 -51.56
N GLN A 21 19.39 58.05 -51.78
CA GLN A 21 18.54 57.77 -52.94
C GLN A 21 17.29 58.66 -52.98
N ARG A 22 16.68 58.95 -51.81
CA ARG A 22 15.55 59.90 -51.67
C ARG A 22 15.97 61.36 -51.89
N TYR A 23 17.18 61.74 -51.49
CA TYR A 23 17.72 63.07 -51.78
C TYR A 23 18.09 63.22 -53.26
N GLU A 24 18.65 62.18 -53.89
CA GLU A 24 18.93 62.19 -55.32
C GLU A 24 17.67 62.28 -56.18
N SER A 25 16.61 61.50 -55.88
CA SER A 25 15.35 61.61 -56.63
C SER A 25 14.78 63.02 -56.48
N ARG A 26 14.62 63.51 -55.25
CA ARG A 26 14.12 64.86 -54.99
C ARG A 26 14.97 65.95 -55.64
N LEU A 27 16.28 65.76 -55.78
CA LEU A 27 17.18 66.70 -56.46
C LEU A 27 17.08 66.60 -57.99
N ARG A 28 16.89 65.39 -58.55
CA ARG A 28 16.55 65.20 -59.98
C ARG A 28 15.23 65.88 -60.31
N ASP A 29 14.21 65.69 -59.49
CA ASP A 29 12.88 66.29 -59.64
C ASP A 29 12.96 67.83 -59.54
N LEU A 30 13.71 68.36 -58.56
CA LEU A 30 13.91 69.81 -58.39
C LEU A 30 14.72 70.42 -59.53
N VAL A 31 15.71 69.71 -60.09
CA VAL A 31 16.43 70.13 -61.31
C VAL A 31 15.52 70.08 -62.54
N GLN A 32 14.60 69.13 -62.64
CA GLN A 32 13.60 69.08 -63.72
C GLN A 32 12.59 70.22 -63.62
N ALA A 33 12.05 70.48 -62.42
CA ALA A 33 11.18 71.62 -62.15
C ALA A 33 11.88 72.96 -62.44
N TYR A 34 13.13 73.12 -62.00
CA TYR A 34 13.94 74.31 -62.30
C TYR A 34 14.16 74.49 -63.81
N LYS A 35 14.40 73.40 -64.57
CA LYS A 35 14.47 73.45 -66.04
C LYS A 35 13.14 73.82 -66.70
N GLY A 36 12.00 73.41 -66.14
CA GLY A 36 10.67 73.85 -66.56
C GLY A 36 10.49 75.36 -66.36
N VAL A 37 10.68 75.84 -65.13
CA VAL A 37 10.58 77.26 -64.76
C VAL A 37 11.57 78.13 -65.53
N MET A 38 12.77 77.62 -65.87
CA MET A 38 13.71 78.33 -66.75
C MET A 38 13.18 78.49 -68.19
N LYS A 39 12.55 77.46 -68.77
CA LYS A 39 11.89 77.61 -70.09
C LYS A 39 10.71 78.58 -70.05
N GLU A 40 9.89 78.51 -69.01
CA GLU A 40 8.79 79.46 -68.79
C GLU A 40 9.33 80.89 -68.66
N LYS A 41 10.41 81.08 -67.90
CA LYS A 41 11.11 82.36 -67.78
C LYS A 41 11.67 82.83 -69.12
N GLU A 42 12.29 81.97 -69.93
CA GLU A 42 12.83 82.32 -71.25
C GLU A 42 11.71 82.68 -72.26
N ALA A 43 10.56 82.01 -72.18
CA ALA A 43 9.34 82.33 -72.92
C ALA A 43 8.71 83.67 -72.47
N LEU A 44 8.69 83.94 -71.16
CA LEU A 44 8.21 85.20 -70.58
C LEU A 44 9.17 86.37 -70.84
N GLU A 45 10.48 86.14 -70.84
CA GLU A 45 11.47 87.16 -71.18
C GLU A 45 11.46 87.50 -72.68
N SER A 46 11.28 86.52 -73.56
CA SER A 46 11.19 86.77 -75.01
C SER A 46 9.91 87.52 -75.39
N SER A 47 8.77 87.14 -74.82
CA SER A 47 7.51 87.90 -74.94
C SER A 47 7.60 89.30 -74.29
N MET A 48 8.25 89.45 -73.13
CA MET A 48 8.47 90.76 -72.50
C MET A 48 9.40 91.66 -73.33
N LYS A 49 10.44 91.11 -73.97
CA LYS A 49 11.31 91.84 -74.91
C LYS A 49 10.52 92.35 -76.12
N VAL A 50 9.65 91.51 -76.70
CA VAL A 50 8.69 91.88 -77.75
C VAL A 50 7.75 93.02 -77.31
N LEU A 51 7.10 92.88 -76.15
CA LEU A 51 6.16 93.88 -75.64
C LEU A 51 6.85 95.21 -75.28
N SER A 52 8.08 95.17 -74.78
CA SER A 52 8.91 96.34 -74.46
C SER A 52 9.33 97.12 -75.72
N LEU A 53 9.59 96.42 -76.83
CA LEU A 53 9.82 97.04 -78.13
C LEU A 53 8.54 97.71 -78.66
N ALA A 54 7.38 97.04 -78.56
CA ALA A 54 6.09 97.60 -78.95
C ALA A 54 5.68 98.84 -78.13
N GLN A 55 6.03 98.89 -76.84
CA GLN A 55 5.70 100.02 -75.94
C GLN A 55 6.45 101.34 -76.25
N LYS A 56 7.48 101.34 -77.11
CA LYS A 56 8.27 102.56 -77.40
C LYS A 56 7.61 103.54 -78.39
N LYS A 57 6.46 103.22 -78.98
CA LYS A 57 5.67 104.18 -79.79
C LYS A 57 4.67 104.95 -78.91
N PRO A 58 4.59 106.30 -79.00
CA PRO A 58 3.76 107.09 -78.10
C PRO A 58 2.26 106.93 -78.37
N LYS A 59 1.49 106.57 -77.33
CA LYS A 59 0.02 106.47 -77.40
C LYS A 59 -0.63 107.85 -77.55
N LYS A 60 -1.46 108.06 -78.58
CA LYS A 60 -2.48 109.11 -78.54
C LYS A 60 -3.54 108.75 -77.49
N ARG A 61 -3.82 109.67 -76.58
CA ARG A 61 -4.83 109.54 -75.52
C ARG A 61 -6.22 109.90 -76.07
N VAL A 62 -7.21 109.07 -75.79
CA VAL A 62 -8.64 109.41 -75.79
C VAL A 62 -9.19 109.05 -74.41
N THR A 63 -10.12 109.85 -73.89
CA THR A 63 -10.68 109.80 -72.53
C THR A 63 -12.21 109.63 -72.58
N TRP A 64 -12.87 109.82 -71.43
CA TRP A 64 -14.32 109.67 -71.16
C TRP A 64 -14.69 108.18 -70.99
N GLU A 65 -15.03 107.70 -69.79
CA GLU A 65 -16.23 107.97 -68.95
C GLU A 65 -17.49 107.32 -69.56
N ASP A 66 -18.36 106.61 -68.83
CA ASP A 66 -18.58 106.55 -67.37
C ASP A 66 -19.00 105.12 -66.89
N SER A 67 -19.38 104.96 -65.60
CA SER A 67 -19.87 103.71 -64.95
C SER A 67 -21.43 103.60 -65.00
N PRO A 68 -22.15 102.62 -64.37
CA PRO A 68 -21.75 101.37 -63.69
C PRO A 68 -22.62 100.09 -64.00
N ASN A 69 -22.28 98.97 -63.32
CA ASN A 69 -23.13 97.86 -62.82
C ASN A 69 -23.75 96.77 -63.74
N GLU A 70 -24.14 95.67 -63.07
CA GLU A 70 -25.12 94.59 -63.42
C GLU A 70 -24.84 93.73 -64.69
N THR A 71 -24.40 92.47 -64.57
CA THR A 71 -25.12 91.17 -64.30
C THR A 71 -25.81 90.50 -65.51
N GLU A 72 -25.66 89.17 -65.53
CA GLU A 72 -26.47 88.14 -66.23
C GLU A 72 -26.52 88.07 -67.77
N SER A 73 -25.92 86.96 -68.26
CA SER A 73 -26.56 85.98 -69.16
C SER A 73 -26.51 86.12 -70.70
N ASP A 74 -26.22 84.95 -71.29
CA ASP A 74 -26.79 84.32 -72.50
C ASP A 74 -26.52 84.79 -73.96
N VAL A 75 -26.21 83.76 -74.76
CA VAL A 75 -26.52 83.48 -76.19
C VAL A 75 -26.79 84.65 -77.17
N GLY A 76 -26.11 84.62 -78.34
CA GLY A 76 -26.68 85.24 -79.54
C GLY A 76 -25.81 85.34 -80.82
N SER A 77 -26.03 84.41 -81.75
CA SER A 77 -25.76 84.44 -83.21
C SER A 77 -25.20 85.70 -83.91
N THR A 78 -24.10 85.46 -84.65
CA THR A 78 -23.86 85.82 -86.08
C THR A 78 -24.69 86.93 -86.77
N GLN A 79 -24.01 87.85 -87.46
CA GLN A 79 -24.24 88.07 -88.91
C GLN A 79 -23.10 88.82 -89.62
N ASP A 80 -22.87 88.48 -90.89
CA ASP A 80 -21.95 89.17 -91.79
C ASP A 80 -22.41 90.59 -92.16
N LYS A 81 -21.46 91.52 -92.32
CA LYS A 81 -21.57 92.62 -93.28
C LYS A 81 -20.30 92.73 -94.11
N LYS A 82 -20.49 92.94 -95.42
CA LYS A 82 -19.46 92.85 -96.47
C LYS A 82 -19.26 94.21 -97.14
N ILE A 83 -18.01 94.46 -97.55
CA ILE A 83 -17.59 95.35 -98.64
C ILE A 83 -17.85 96.86 -98.46
N SER A 84 -16.74 97.61 -98.35
CA SER A 84 -16.47 98.74 -99.25
C SER A 84 -14.96 99.00 -99.30
N ASP A 85 -14.38 98.99 -100.50
CA ASP A 85 -12.95 99.16 -100.77
C ASP A 85 -12.75 100.28 -101.81
N PRO A 86 -11.86 101.25 -101.55
CA PRO A 86 -11.29 102.10 -102.58
C PRO A 86 -9.76 102.16 -102.53
N LEU A 87 -9.10 101.50 -103.49
CA LEU A 87 -7.67 101.67 -103.83
C LEU A 87 -7.32 103.11 -104.30
N THR A 88 -6.00 103.37 -104.46
CA THR A 88 -5.33 104.55 -105.09
C THR A 88 -4.74 105.51 -104.04
N GLN A 89 -3.43 105.76 -103.91
CA GLN A 89 -2.20 105.36 -104.64
C GLN A 89 -0.99 105.25 -103.66
N PRO A 90 0.24 104.85 -104.07
CA PRO A 90 1.13 104.09 -103.19
C PRO A 90 2.51 104.73 -102.91
N GLN A 91 2.79 105.09 -101.65
CA GLN A 91 4.17 105.39 -101.20
C GLN A 91 4.57 104.73 -99.87
N ASP A 92 3.63 104.39 -98.99
CA ASP A 92 3.95 103.79 -97.67
C ASP A 92 4.23 102.28 -97.69
N ALA A 93 4.13 101.63 -98.86
CA ALA A 93 4.15 100.16 -98.97
C ALA A 93 5.38 99.50 -98.31
N TYR A 94 6.58 100.08 -98.46
CA TYR A 94 7.81 99.54 -97.88
C TYR A 94 7.92 99.71 -96.35
N GLN A 95 7.18 100.65 -95.76
CA GLN A 95 7.07 100.77 -94.31
C GLN A 95 5.96 99.85 -93.79
N ALA A 96 4.80 99.83 -94.46
CA ALA A 96 3.68 98.98 -94.10
C ALA A 96 4.03 97.48 -94.13
N THR A 97 4.79 96.99 -95.12
CA THR A 97 5.24 95.58 -95.14
C THR A 97 6.23 95.29 -94.01
N SER A 98 7.20 96.17 -93.76
CA SER A 98 8.19 95.97 -92.69
C SER A 98 7.55 96.01 -91.30
N GLU A 99 6.58 96.90 -91.07
CA GLU A 99 5.81 96.90 -89.82
C GLU A 99 4.93 95.64 -89.70
N LEU A 100 4.27 95.21 -90.78
CA LEU A 100 3.46 93.98 -90.80
C LEU A 100 4.30 92.72 -90.55
N GLU A 101 5.48 92.61 -91.16
CA GLU A 101 6.45 91.53 -90.92
C GLU A 101 6.92 91.53 -89.47
N SER A 102 7.28 92.69 -88.92
CA SER A 102 7.67 92.81 -87.51
C SER A 102 6.54 92.45 -86.54
N LEU A 103 5.29 92.81 -86.85
CA LEU A 103 4.10 92.40 -86.09
C LEU A 103 3.86 90.89 -86.22
N GLN A 104 4.08 90.31 -87.40
CA GLN A 104 3.95 88.88 -87.62
C GLN A 104 5.01 88.08 -86.86
N GLU A 105 6.24 88.59 -86.75
CA GLU A 105 7.29 88.01 -85.89
C GLU A 105 6.94 88.13 -84.41
N GLN A 106 6.49 89.29 -83.95
CA GLN A 106 6.02 89.47 -82.57
C GLN A 106 4.87 88.52 -82.24
N VAL A 107 3.89 88.34 -83.12
CA VAL A 107 2.79 87.37 -82.96
C VAL A 107 3.29 85.93 -82.99
N LYS A 108 4.27 85.57 -83.83
CA LYS A 108 4.91 84.24 -83.81
C LYS A 108 5.60 83.98 -82.46
N THR A 109 6.33 84.95 -81.90
CA THR A 109 7.01 84.82 -80.59
C THR A 109 6.02 84.79 -79.41
N LEU A 110 4.95 85.58 -79.45
CA LEU A 110 3.87 85.52 -78.45
C LEU A 110 3.11 84.19 -78.53
N SER A 111 2.87 83.67 -79.73
CA SER A 111 2.25 82.37 -79.95
C SER A 111 3.13 81.22 -79.43
N SER A 112 4.44 81.22 -79.74
CA SER A 112 5.34 80.16 -79.26
C SER A 112 5.56 80.19 -77.74
N SER A 113 5.63 81.38 -77.14
CA SER A 113 5.72 81.52 -75.67
C SER A 113 4.40 81.17 -74.94
N LEU A 114 3.24 81.45 -75.54
CA LEU A 114 1.97 80.95 -75.03
C LEU A 114 1.88 79.42 -75.13
N LEU A 115 2.28 78.85 -76.27
CA LEU A 115 2.30 77.40 -76.48
C LEU A 115 3.18 76.68 -75.44
N THR A 116 4.42 77.11 -75.22
CA THR A 116 5.29 76.48 -74.22
C THR A 116 4.72 76.58 -72.80
N VAL A 117 4.13 77.71 -72.41
CA VAL A 117 3.45 77.84 -71.10
C VAL A 117 2.22 76.94 -71.01
N THR A 118 1.43 76.78 -72.08
CA THR A 118 0.29 75.83 -72.07
C THR A 118 0.75 74.37 -72.07
N GLU A 119 1.88 74.04 -72.69
CA GLU A 119 2.46 72.70 -72.62
C GLU A 119 3.03 72.38 -71.23
N GLU A 120 3.83 73.26 -70.62
CA GLU A 120 4.38 73.00 -69.28
C GLU A 120 3.25 73.03 -68.22
N LYS A 121 2.24 73.90 -68.36
CA LYS A 121 1.01 73.83 -67.55
C LYS A 121 0.28 72.49 -67.69
N SER A 122 0.05 71.99 -68.91
CA SER A 122 -0.67 70.73 -69.11
C SER A 122 0.15 69.50 -68.69
N LYS A 123 1.50 69.56 -68.79
CA LYS A 123 2.40 68.57 -68.18
C LYS A 123 2.27 68.56 -66.65
N LEU A 124 2.20 69.73 -66.00
CA LEU A 124 2.00 69.86 -64.55
C LEU A 124 0.59 69.42 -64.09
N GLU A 125 -0.47 69.78 -64.83
CA GLU A 125 -1.83 69.30 -64.55
C GLU A 125 -1.94 67.78 -64.70
N SER A 126 -1.28 67.21 -65.71
CA SER A 126 -1.17 65.75 -65.90
C SER A 126 -0.40 65.07 -64.76
N SER A 127 0.74 65.61 -64.32
CA SER A 127 1.49 65.05 -63.20
C SER A 127 0.73 65.17 -61.87
N LEU A 128 0.02 66.27 -61.61
CA LEU A 128 -0.83 66.43 -60.43
C LEU A 128 -2.01 65.45 -60.43
N LEU A 129 -2.61 65.14 -61.58
CA LEU A 129 -3.63 64.09 -61.70
C LEU A 129 -3.04 62.69 -61.47
N ALA A 130 -1.84 62.43 -61.96
CA ALA A 130 -1.12 61.16 -61.73
C ALA A 130 -0.73 60.98 -60.25
N ASP A 131 -0.17 62.01 -59.61
CA ASP A 131 0.16 62.01 -58.18
C ASP A 131 -1.10 61.85 -57.32
N LYS A 132 -2.20 62.56 -57.64
CA LYS A 132 -3.49 62.39 -56.95
C LYS A 132 -4.00 60.95 -57.07
N LYS A 133 -3.89 60.33 -58.25
CA LYS A 133 -4.26 58.93 -58.44
C LYS A 133 -3.36 57.98 -57.64
N ARG A 134 -2.03 58.18 -57.67
CA ARG A 134 -1.08 57.37 -56.90
C ARG A 134 -1.35 57.47 -55.39
N LEU A 135 -1.53 58.68 -54.86
CA LEU A 135 -1.85 58.91 -53.44
C LEU A 135 -3.18 58.28 -53.02
N MET A 136 -4.20 58.24 -53.90
CA MET A 136 -5.44 57.51 -53.62
C MET A 136 -5.20 56.00 -53.54
N GLN A 137 -4.42 55.43 -54.49
CA GLN A 137 -4.07 54.00 -54.49
C GLN A 137 -3.19 53.62 -53.29
N GLU A 138 -2.20 54.44 -52.93
CA GLU A 138 -1.38 54.29 -51.72
C GLU A 138 -2.26 54.30 -50.44
N ASN A 139 -3.27 55.17 -50.37
CA ASN A 139 -4.19 55.26 -49.23
C ASN A 139 -5.13 54.03 -49.16
N GLU A 140 -5.63 53.56 -50.29
CA GLU A 140 -6.46 52.34 -50.41
C GLU A 140 -5.66 51.08 -50.05
N GLU A 141 -4.42 50.96 -50.55
CA GLU A 141 -3.50 49.89 -50.15
C GLU A 141 -3.17 49.93 -48.65
N LEU A 142 -2.93 51.11 -48.07
CA LEU A 142 -2.64 51.25 -46.65
C LEU A 142 -3.85 50.91 -45.77
N ARG A 143 -5.07 51.25 -46.21
CA ARG A 143 -6.31 50.83 -45.55
C ARG A 143 -6.48 49.32 -45.61
N SER A 144 -6.33 48.71 -46.78
CA SER A 144 -6.42 47.25 -46.95
C SER A 144 -5.39 46.52 -46.06
N LYS A 145 -4.13 46.98 -46.05
CA LYS A 145 -3.07 46.43 -45.17
C LYS A 145 -3.38 46.61 -43.68
N LEU A 146 -4.01 47.73 -43.29
CA LEU A 146 -4.43 47.99 -41.90
C LEU A 146 -5.63 47.11 -41.51
N GLU A 147 -6.59 46.89 -42.41
CA GLU A 147 -7.71 45.97 -42.21
C GLU A 147 -7.23 44.51 -42.13
N GLU A 148 -6.32 44.08 -43.00
CA GLU A 148 -5.65 42.78 -42.91
C GLU A 148 -4.93 42.59 -41.56
N VAL A 149 -4.19 43.58 -41.09
CA VAL A 149 -3.50 43.52 -39.79
C VAL A 149 -4.50 43.46 -38.64
N ASN A 150 -5.57 44.26 -38.67
CA ASN A 150 -6.63 44.20 -37.66
C ASN A 150 -7.34 42.84 -37.65
N GLN A 151 -7.61 42.23 -38.82
CA GLN A 151 -8.18 40.88 -38.90
C GLN A 151 -7.22 39.83 -38.32
N LYS A 152 -5.92 39.91 -38.63
CA LYS A 152 -4.89 39.00 -38.07
C LYS A 152 -4.76 39.14 -36.55
N LEU A 153 -4.81 40.37 -36.03
CA LEU A 153 -4.84 40.64 -34.59
C LEU A 153 -6.11 40.11 -33.92
N LEU A 154 -7.29 40.28 -34.54
CA LEU A 154 -8.56 39.76 -34.02
C LEU A 154 -8.59 38.22 -33.98
N ILE A 155 -7.96 37.55 -34.95
CA ILE A 155 -7.79 36.10 -34.94
C ILE A 155 -6.85 35.67 -33.80
N GLN A 156 -5.67 36.31 -33.68
CA GLN A 156 -4.74 36.04 -32.58
C GLN A 156 -5.37 36.28 -31.20
N GLU A 157 -6.17 37.34 -31.04
CA GLU A 157 -6.90 37.59 -29.79
C GLU A 157 -7.87 36.43 -29.46
N LYS A 158 -8.62 35.94 -30.45
CA LYS A 158 -9.52 34.78 -30.27
C LYS A 158 -8.76 33.50 -29.97
N ASP A 159 -7.62 33.26 -30.62
CA ASP A 159 -6.77 32.10 -30.35
C ASP A 159 -6.21 32.13 -28.93
N PHE A 160 -5.73 33.29 -28.46
CA PHE A 160 -5.29 33.47 -27.07
C PHE A 160 -6.46 33.37 -26.08
N GLN A 161 -7.64 33.92 -26.38
CA GLN A 161 -8.84 33.74 -25.55
C GLN A 161 -9.24 32.26 -25.45
N SER A 162 -9.14 31.50 -26.53
CA SER A 162 -9.38 30.04 -26.56
C SER A 162 -8.37 29.28 -25.70
N GLN A 163 -7.08 29.54 -25.88
CA GLN A 163 -6.01 28.96 -25.05
C GLN A 163 -6.19 29.29 -23.56
N ILE A 164 -6.60 30.53 -23.24
CA ILE A 164 -6.92 30.95 -21.87
C ILE A 164 -8.14 30.18 -21.32
N GLN A 165 -9.17 29.90 -22.13
CA GLN A 165 -10.31 29.08 -21.72
C GLN A 165 -9.93 27.61 -21.51
N GLU A 166 -9.09 27.04 -22.37
CA GLU A 166 -8.57 25.67 -22.26
C GLU A 166 -7.66 25.50 -21.03
N MET A 167 -6.76 26.45 -20.76
CA MET A 167 -5.95 26.44 -19.54
C MET A 167 -6.84 26.63 -18.30
N LYS A 168 -7.89 27.46 -18.36
CA LYS A 168 -8.89 27.57 -17.29
C LYS A 168 -9.74 26.31 -17.10
N SER A 169 -9.98 25.47 -18.10
CA SER A 169 -10.64 24.17 -17.89
C SER A 169 -9.66 23.13 -17.33
N LYS A 170 -8.41 23.07 -17.81
CA LYS A 170 -7.34 22.22 -17.25
C LYS A 170 -7.08 22.51 -15.77
N ILE A 171 -6.98 23.79 -15.37
CA ILE A 171 -6.80 24.19 -13.97
C ILE A 171 -7.99 23.76 -13.11
N ARG A 172 -9.23 23.94 -13.58
CA ARG A 172 -10.43 23.49 -12.84
C ARG A 172 -10.51 21.98 -12.70
N LEU A 173 -10.10 21.23 -13.73
CA LEU A 173 -10.03 19.78 -13.68
C LEU A 173 -8.98 19.32 -12.65
N GLN A 174 -7.77 19.89 -12.67
CA GLN A 174 -6.72 19.64 -11.67
C GLN A 174 -7.05 20.12 -10.25
N GLN A 175 -7.97 21.07 -10.09
CA GLN A 175 -8.53 21.44 -8.78
C GLN A 175 -9.49 20.35 -8.31
N HIS A 176 -10.42 19.94 -9.16
CA HIS A 176 -11.40 18.89 -8.84
C HIS A 176 -10.78 17.50 -8.62
N GLU A 177 -9.68 17.18 -9.30
CA GLU A 177 -8.87 15.98 -9.04
C GLU A 177 -8.22 16.04 -7.65
N ARG A 178 -7.58 17.16 -7.29
CA ARG A 178 -7.00 17.34 -5.94
C ARG A 178 -8.05 17.41 -4.83
N GLU A 179 -9.25 17.92 -5.10
CA GLU A 179 -10.38 17.84 -4.19
C GLU A 179 -10.81 16.39 -3.96
N LYS A 180 -10.87 15.57 -5.02
CA LYS A 180 -11.15 14.12 -4.92
C LYS A 180 -10.08 13.40 -4.11
N GLU A 181 -8.80 13.59 -4.45
CA GLU A 181 -7.67 13.03 -3.70
C GLU A 181 -7.74 13.41 -2.21
N GLN A 182 -8.07 14.66 -1.88
CA GLN A 182 -8.27 15.10 -0.50
C GLN A 182 -9.48 14.42 0.17
N THR A 183 -10.59 14.22 -0.52
CA THR A 183 -11.73 13.46 0.03
C THR A 183 -11.40 11.98 0.22
N ASP A 184 -10.68 11.36 -0.70
CA ASP A 184 -10.29 9.95 -0.62
C ASP A 184 -9.24 9.73 0.48
N HIS A 185 -8.29 10.65 0.66
CA HIS A 185 -7.39 10.67 1.81
C HIS A 185 -8.14 10.88 3.12
N ALA A 186 -9.16 11.74 3.17
CA ALA A 186 -9.99 11.94 4.37
C ALA A 186 -10.83 10.70 4.71
N LEU A 187 -11.35 9.99 3.70
CA LEU A 187 -12.04 8.70 3.87
C LEU A 187 -11.06 7.62 4.36
N MET A 188 -9.90 7.47 3.72
CA MET A 188 -8.86 6.53 4.12
C MET A 188 -8.36 6.79 5.55
N LEU A 189 -8.15 8.05 5.94
CA LEU A 189 -7.80 8.41 7.32
C LEU A 189 -8.91 8.06 8.31
N ARG A 190 -10.19 8.23 7.94
CA ARG A 190 -11.34 7.83 8.76
C ARG A 190 -11.45 6.31 8.90
N GLU A 191 -11.14 5.56 7.85
CA GLU A 191 -11.11 4.09 7.87
C GLU A 191 -9.93 3.56 8.69
N LEU A 192 -8.73 4.13 8.54
CA LEU A 192 -7.57 3.82 9.38
C LEU A 192 -7.83 4.15 10.86
N GLN A 193 -8.48 5.28 11.16
CA GLN A 193 -8.92 5.61 12.53
C GLN A 193 -9.95 4.61 13.07
N LYS A 194 -10.88 4.14 12.23
CA LYS A 194 -11.87 3.12 12.60
C LYS A 194 -11.22 1.75 12.85
N LEU A 195 -10.27 1.35 12.00
CA LEU A 195 -9.49 0.13 12.16
C LEU A 195 -8.69 0.18 13.46
N LEU A 196 -7.89 1.24 13.66
CA LEU A 196 -7.10 1.45 14.88
C LEU A 196 -7.96 1.54 16.15
N ALA A 197 -9.18 2.08 16.06
CA ALA A 197 -10.15 2.03 17.17
C ALA A 197 -10.62 0.60 17.44
N SER A 198 -10.93 -0.20 16.41
CA SER A 198 -11.31 -1.61 16.57
C SER A 198 -10.16 -2.51 17.03
N GLU A 199 -8.91 -2.19 16.68
CA GLU A 199 -7.70 -2.86 17.20
C GLU A 199 -7.47 -2.52 18.67
N ARG A 200 -7.71 -1.27 19.08
CA ARG A 200 -7.70 -0.89 20.51
C ARG A 200 -8.79 -1.60 21.29
N GLU A 201 -10.02 -1.62 20.79
CA GLU A 201 -11.12 -2.33 21.44
C GLU A 201 -10.85 -3.84 21.52
N ALA A 202 -10.27 -4.44 20.47
CA ALA A 202 -9.84 -5.84 20.48
C ALA A 202 -8.72 -6.08 21.51
N LYS A 203 -7.72 -5.19 21.58
CA LYS A 203 -6.64 -5.24 22.57
C LYS A 203 -7.18 -5.13 24.00
N GLU A 204 -8.06 -4.18 24.28
CA GLU A 204 -8.71 -3.99 25.58
C GLU A 204 -9.52 -5.24 25.99
N ARG A 205 -10.27 -5.84 25.05
CA ARG A 205 -10.96 -7.13 25.26
C ARG A 205 -10.00 -8.28 25.56
N PHE A 206 -8.83 -8.34 24.91
CA PHE A 206 -7.82 -9.37 25.20
C PHE A 206 -7.06 -9.12 26.51
N GLU A 207 -6.82 -7.87 26.88
CA GLU A 207 -6.23 -7.51 28.18
C GLU A 207 -7.20 -7.86 29.32
N HIS A 208 -8.50 -7.57 29.18
CA HIS A 208 -9.52 -8.05 30.13
C HIS A 208 -9.60 -9.58 30.22
N GLN A 209 -9.49 -10.31 29.11
CA GLN A 209 -9.43 -11.78 29.14
C GLN A 209 -8.15 -12.31 29.81
N TYR A 210 -7.01 -11.63 29.61
CA TYR A 210 -5.74 -11.96 30.25
C TYR A 210 -5.80 -11.72 31.76
N ASP A 211 -6.34 -10.57 32.19
CA ASP A 211 -6.50 -10.21 33.60
C ASP A 211 -7.47 -11.16 34.33
N GLU A 212 -8.58 -11.54 33.68
CA GLU A 212 -9.52 -12.55 34.20
C GLU A 212 -8.84 -13.93 34.35
N VAL A 213 -8.09 -14.39 33.35
CA VAL A 213 -7.35 -15.66 33.45
C VAL A 213 -6.22 -15.58 34.49
N GLN A 214 -5.55 -14.44 34.62
CA GLN A 214 -4.58 -14.17 35.69
C GLN A 214 -5.23 -14.20 37.08
N PHE A 215 -6.42 -13.63 37.22
CA PHE A 215 -7.19 -13.66 38.47
C PHE A 215 -7.58 -15.09 38.83
N GLN A 216 -8.17 -15.85 37.89
CA GLN A 216 -8.51 -17.25 38.09
C GLN A 216 -7.31 -18.16 38.37
N MET A 217 -6.13 -17.85 37.80
CA MET A 217 -4.89 -18.57 38.14
C MET A 217 -4.44 -18.24 39.57
N LYS A 218 -4.43 -16.97 39.98
CA LYS A 218 -4.07 -16.56 41.35
C LYS A 218 -5.06 -17.11 42.40
N GLU A 219 -6.34 -17.19 42.07
CA GLU A 219 -7.36 -17.83 42.90
C GLU A 219 -7.09 -19.34 43.04
N LYS A 220 -6.78 -20.03 41.93
CA LYS A 220 -6.41 -21.46 41.95
C LYS A 220 -5.09 -21.73 42.68
N GLU A 221 -4.11 -20.84 42.56
CA GLU A 221 -2.85 -20.88 43.32
C GLU A 221 -3.10 -20.67 44.82
N GLY A 222 -3.94 -19.70 45.20
CA GLY A 222 -4.37 -19.48 46.58
C GLY A 222 -5.08 -20.71 47.16
N MET A 223 -6.07 -21.24 46.44
CA MET A 223 -6.76 -22.49 46.80
C MET A 223 -5.80 -23.69 46.88
N ALA A 224 -4.83 -23.80 45.99
CA ALA A 224 -3.81 -24.87 46.03
C ALA A 224 -2.85 -24.71 47.22
N LEU A 225 -2.49 -23.48 47.59
CA LEU A 225 -1.69 -23.17 48.77
C LEU A 225 -2.44 -23.49 50.06
N ASP A 226 -3.72 -23.11 50.17
CA ASP A 226 -4.55 -23.42 51.34
C ASP A 226 -4.88 -24.91 51.44
N ASN A 227 -5.16 -25.61 50.33
CA ASN A 227 -5.26 -27.07 50.32
C ASN A 227 -3.94 -27.72 50.75
N THR A 228 -2.80 -27.25 50.23
CA THR A 228 -1.46 -27.72 50.65
C THR A 228 -1.21 -27.47 52.14
N ARG A 229 -1.70 -26.35 52.69
CA ARG A 229 -1.60 -26.01 54.11
C ARG A 229 -2.48 -26.94 54.97
N GLN A 230 -3.70 -27.24 54.52
CA GLN A 230 -4.59 -28.21 55.17
C GLN A 230 -3.98 -29.62 55.15
N TYR A 231 -3.47 -30.09 54.01
CA TYR A 231 -2.79 -31.39 53.92
C TYR A 231 -1.53 -31.45 54.78
N LYS A 232 -0.73 -30.38 54.86
CA LYS A 232 0.41 -30.30 55.79
C LYS A 232 -0.03 -30.42 57.25
N ALA A 233 -1.07 -29.70 57.67
CA ALA A 233 -1.61 -29.78 59.02
C ALA A 233 -2.14 -31.20 59.35
N GLN A 234 -2.82 -31.85 58.39
CA GLN A 234 -3.27 -33.24 58.53
C GLN A 234 -2.09 -34.24 58.62
N ILE A 235 -1.03 -34.02 57.84
CA ILE A 235 0.20 -34.82 57.92
C ILE A 235 0.90 -34.61 59.27
N GLU A 236 0.87 -33.40 59.83
CA GLU A 236 1.45 -33.10 61.15
C GLU A 236 0.63 -33.71 62.30
N SER A 237 -0.71 -33.67 62.24
CA SER A 237 -1.55 -34.37 63.23
C SER A 237 -1.37 -35.89 63.13
N LEU A 238 -1.39 -36.47 61.92
CA LEU A 238 -1.14 -37.91 61.72
C LEU A 238 0.26 -38.33 62.17
N LYS A 239 1.29 -37.48 61.98
CA LYS A 239 2.63 -37.73 62.54
C LYS A 239 2.63 -37.68 64.06
N HIS A 240 1.93 -36.73 64.67
CA HIS A 240 1.80 -36.66 66.12
C HIS A 240 1.09 -37.90 66.68
N ASP A 241 0.01 -38.34 66.04
CA ASP A 241 -0.75 -39.52 66.45
C ASP A 241 0.03 -40.82 66.24
N LEU A 242 0.80 -40.95 65.14
CA LEU A 242 1.75 -42.05 64.95
C LEU A 242 2.88 -42.04 65.98
N LEU A 243 3.41 -40.88 66.36
CA LEU A 243 4.41 -40.78 67.44
C LEU A 243 3.80 -41.13 68.81
N ALA A 244 2.55 -40.75 69.07
CA ALA A 244 1.83 -41.12 70.28
C ALA A 244 1.45 -42.62 70.32
N ALA A 245 1.12 -43.21 69.17
CA ALA A 245 0.88 -44.65 69.03
C ALA A 245 2.19 -45.45 69.19
N ASN A 246 3.26 -45.05 68.51
CA ASN A 246 4.58 -45.67 68.65
C ASN A 246 5.10 -45.58 70.08
N LYS A 247 4.93 -44.43 70.77
CA LYS A 247 5.24 -44.32 72.20
C LYS A 247 4.43 -45.30 73.05
N LYS A 248 3.12 -45.46 72.80
CA LYS A 248 2.32 -46.47 73.51
C LYS A 248 2.78 -47.90 73.21
N VAL A 249 3.26 -48.18 72.01
CA VAL A 249 3.85 -49.48 71.65
C VAL A 249 5.18 -49.68 72.39
N THR A 250 6.13 -48.74 72.34
CA THR A 250 7.39 -48.85 73.09
C THR A 250 7.14 -48.90 74.59
N ASP A 251 6.19 -48.14 75.13
CA ASP A 251 5.77 -48.19 76.54
C ASP A 251 5.20 -49.56 76.93
N LEU A 252 4.66 -50.34 75.99
CA LEU A 252 4.15 -51.70 76.22
C LEU A 252 5.24 -52.76 75.97
N GLU A 253 6.10 -52.56 74.98
CA GLU A 253 7.27 -53.39 74.71
C GLU A 253 8.29 -53.30 75.86
N GLU A 254 8.53 -52.12 76.43
CA GLU A 254 9.34 -51.94 77.64
C GLU A 254 8.70 -52.65 78.85
N LYS A 255 7.37 -52.62 78.99
CA LYS A 255 6.65 -53.35 80.05
C LYS A 255 6.60 -54.87 79.83
N ALA A 256 6.86 -55.34 78.61
CA ALA A 256 6.97 -56.76 78.26
C ALA A 256 8.42 -57.28 78.28
N THR A 257 9.40 -56.43 77.98
CA THR A 257 10.85 -56.74 78.01
C THR A 257 11.48 -56.49 79.37
N GLN A 258 10.83 -55.72 80.25
CA GLN A 258 10.96 -55.86 81.70
C GLN A 258 10.42 -57.24 82.11
N LEU A 259 11.25 -58.27 81.93
CA LEU A 259 10.96 -59.63 82.38
C LEU A 259 10.55 -59.57 83.86
N SER A 260 9.36 -60.10 84.16
CA SER A 260 8.83 -60.18 85.52
C SER A 260 9.91 -60.69 86.48
N PRO A 261 10.11 -60.08 87.67
CA PRO A 261 11.23 -60.44 88.56
C PRO A 261 11.22 -61.92 88.93
N HIS A 262 10.03 -62.53 89.02
CA HIS A 262 9.86 -63.95 89.26
C HIS A 262 10.46 -64.84 88.16
N VAL A 263 10.54 -64.38 86.90
CA VAL A 263 11.22 -65.10 85.81
C VAL A 263 12.74 -65.03 85.97
N LEU A 264 13.29 -63.92 86.44
CA LEU A 264 14.71 -63.78 86.77
C LEU A 264 15.10 -64.66 87.96
N GLU A 265 14.26 -64.74 88.99
CA GLU A 265 14.40 -65.65 90.13
C GLU A 265 14.35 -67.11 89.67
N LEU A 266 13.31 -67.52 88.93
CA LEU A 266 13.19 -68.87 88.37
C LEU A 266 14.36 -69.22 87.43
N GLN A 267 14.85 -68.28 86.62
CA GLN A 267 15.99 -68.52 85.73
C GLN A 267 17.29 -68.73 86.52
N ARG A 268 17.43 -68.09 87.69
CA ARG A 268 18.53 -68.32 88.64
C ARG A 268 18.38 -69.66 89.37
N GLU A 269 17.21 -69.97 89.92
CA GLU A 269 16.94 -71.27 90.57
C GLU A 269 17.17 -72.44 89.61
N VAL A 270 16.71 -72.32 88.35
CA VAL A 270 16.96 -73.31 87.30
C VAL A 270 18.44 -73.42 86.94
N ALA A 271 19.24 -72.34 87.05
CA ALA A 271 20.69 -72.40 86.86
C ALA A 271 21.39 -73.10 88.04
N GLU A 272 21.01 -72.78 89.28
CA GLU A 272 21.59 -73.39 90.49
C GLU A 272 21.21 -74.88 90.60
N LEU A 273 19.96 -75.26 90.30
CA LEU A 273 19.53 -76.67 90.19
C LEU A 273 20.25 -77.43 89.05
N LYS A 274 20.47 -76.80 87.89
CA LYS A 274 21.26 -77.41 86.80
C LYS A 274 22.72 -77.61 87.19
N ALA A 275 23.30 -76.75 88.02
CA ALA A 275 24.65 -76.93 88.55
C ALA A 275 24.70 -78.09 89.56
N GLN A 276 23.74 -78.17 90.48
CA GLN A 276 23.63 -79.26 91.46
C GLN A 276 23.43 -80.62 90.77
N HIS A 277 22.50 -80.74 89.82
CA HIS A 277 22.30 -81.97 89.06
C HIS A 277 23.54 -82.40 88.26
N ARG A 278 24.31 -81.46 87.67
CA ARG A 278 25.58 -81.79 86.99
C ARG A 278 26.60 -82.39 87.95
N LEU A 279 26.74 -81.82 89.15
CA LEU A 279 27.64 -82.33 90.19
C LEU A 279 27.20 -83.74 90.64
N GLN A 280 25.90 -83.93 90.88
CA GLN A 280 25.35 -85.22 91.30
C GLN A 280 25.55 -86.30 90.23
N VAL A 281 25.25 -86.01 88.96
CA VAL A 281 25.50 -86.93 87.83
C VAL A 281 26.98 -87.28 87.73
N GLN A 282 27.90 -86.33 87.94
CA GLN A 282 29.33 -86.62 87.96
C GLN A 282 29.72 -87.54 89.12
N THR A 283 29.14 -87.38 90.32
CA THR A 283 29.39 -88.30 91.45
C THR A 283 28.81 -89.70 91.24
N GLU A 284 27.64 -89.84 90.60
CA GLU A 284 27.10 -91.17 90.28
C GLU A 284 27.86 -91.83 89.11
N GLN A 285 28.32 -91.06 88.12
CA GLN A 285 29.14 -91.58 87.02
C GLN A 285 30.47 -92.16 87.52
N ASN A 286 31.12 -91.49 88.48
CA ASN A 286 32.35 -92.00 89.09
C ASN A 286 32.11 -93.33 89.85
N LYS A 287 31.06 -93.39 90.68
CA LYS A 287 30.65 -94.63 91.37
C LYS A 287 30.32 -95.75 90.38
N ALA A 288 29.67 -95.43 89.27
CA ALA A 288 29.37 -96.40 88.22
C ALA A 288 30.65 -96.94 87.56
N SER A 289 31.64 -96.10 87.27
CA SER A 289 32.93 -96.57 86.76
C SER A 289 33.72 -97.42 87.78
N ASP A 290 33.65 -97.10 89.08
CA ASP A 290 34.28 -97.91 90.13
C ASP A 290 33.63 -99.30 90.22
N VAL A 291 32.29 -99.35 90.17
CA VAL A 291 31.52 -100.61 90.14
C VAL A 291 31.79 -101.40 88.86
N GLU A 292 31.86 -100.76 87.69
CA GLU A 292 32.24 -101.42 86.43
C GLU A 292 33.63 -102.07 86.51
N ASN A 293 34.60 -101.41 87.15
CA ASN A 293 35.95 -101.94 87.27
C ASN A 293 35.98 -103.14 88.23
N MET A 294 35.27 -103.09 89.35
CA MET A 294 35.06 -104.24 90.24
C MET A 294 34.36 -105.41 89.52
N ILE A 295 33.42 -105.13 88.61
CA ILE A 295 32.75 -106.15 87.77
C ILE A 295 33.72 -106.74 86.74
N LYS A 296 34.61 -105.95 86.12
CA LYS A 296 35.63 -106.43 85.18
C LYS A 296 36.63 -107.36 85.88
N ASP A 297 37.10 -107.00 87.08
CA ASP A 297 38.00 -107.84 87.88
C ASP A 297 37.33 -109.16 88.29
N PHE A 298 36.07 -109.12 88.72
CA PHE A 298 35.30 -110.34 89.02
C PHE A 298 35.04 -111.18 87.76
N SER A 299 34.77 -110.55 86.61
CA SER A 299 34.58 -111.23 85.33
C SER A 299 35.84 -111.99 84.92
N LEU A 300 37.02 -111.38 85.04
CA LEU A 300 38.30 -111.99 84.66
C LEU A 300 38.68 -113.16 85.60
N GLN A 301 38.37 -113.05 86.89
CA GLN A 301 38.46 -114.17 87.84
C GLN A 301 37.44 -115.29 87.52
N SER A 302 36.25 -114.94 87.01
CA SER A 302 35.28 -115.93 86.55
C SER A 302 35.71 -116.60 85.25
N GLU A 303 36.32 -115.87 84.32
CA GLU A 303 36.79 -116.34 83.00
C GLU A 303 37.97 -117.30 83.14
N THR A 304 38.95 -116.98 83.99
CA THR A 304 40.04 -117.91 84.33
C THR A 304 39.52 -119.20 84.98
N ARG A 305 38.54 -119.11 85.88
CA ARG A 305 37.87 -120.28 86.47
C ARG A 305 37.02 -121.06 85.45
N VAL A 306 36.40 -120.39 84.49
CA VAL A 306 35.67 -121.02 83.39
C VAL A 306 36.64 -121.76 82.48
N SER A 307 37.78 -121.16 82.10
CA SER A 307 38.81 -121.84 81.30
C SER A 307 39.37 -123.10 81.99
N GLU A 308 39.59 -123.03 83.31
CA GLU A 308 39.94 -124.20 84.14
C GLU A 308 38.85 -125.29 84.16
N LEU A 309 37.58 -124.92 84.05
CA LEU A 309 36.45 -125.84 84.00
C LEU A 309 36.27 -126.39 82.58
N GLU A 310 36.43 -125.58 81.54
CA GLU A 310 36.37 -125.96 80.12
C GLU A 310 37.47 -126.95 79.76
N ALA A 311 38.69 -126.79 80.29
CA ALA A 311 39.75 -127.78 80.16
C ALA A 311 39.27 -129.15 80.69
N LYS A 312 38.76 -129.20 81.92
CA LYS A 312 38.21 -130.42 82.55
C LYS A 312 36.96 -130.93 81.82
N LEU A 313 36.14 -130.05 81.27
CA LEU A 313 34.97 -130.39 80.45
C LEU A 313 35.38 -130.98 79.11
N SER A 314 36.52 -130.56 78.53
CA SER A 314 37.04 -131.13 77.28
C SER A 314 37.53 -132.56 77.47
N GLU A 315 38.27 -132.84 78.55
CA GLU A 315 38.67 -134.20 78.96
C GLU A 315 37.44 -135.10 79.17
N LEU A 316 36.42 -134.59 79.89
CA LEU A 316 35.18 -135.32 80.17
C LEU A 316 34.32 -135.49 78.91
N SER A 317 34.37 -134.54 77.96
CA SER A 317 33.68 -134.62 76.67
C SER A 317 34.34 -135.62 75.72
N GLU A 318 35.66 -135.82 75.77
CA GLU A 318 36.33 -136.90 75.03
C GLU A 318 35.89 -138.27 75.57
N VAL A 319 35.78 -138.43 76.89
CA VAL A 319 35.23 -139.65 77.51
C VAL A 319 33.76 -139.86 77.10
N ILE A 320 32.91 -138.82 77.17
CA ILE A 320 31.51 -138.90 76.73
C ILE A 320 31.40 -139.22 75.23
N GLY A 321 32.27 -138.65 74.38
CA GLY A 321 32.28 -138.92 72.93
C GLY A 321 32.54 -140.39 72.60
N ASN A 322 33.33 -141.10 73.43
CA ASN A 322 33.52 -142.53 73.30
C ASN A 322 32.27 -143.34 73.73
N TYR A 323 31.52 -142.88 74.75
CA TYR A 323 30.23 -143.48 75.12
C TYR A 323 29.12 -143.18 74.09
N GLU A 324 29.04 -141.98 73.52
CA GLU A 324 27.97 -141.62 72.57
C GLU A 324 28.13 -142.33 71.22
N ARG A 325 29.37 -142.68 70.81
CA ARG A 325 29.59 -143.59 69.67
C ARG A 325 28.96 -144.97 69.85
N MET A 326 28.86 -145.48 71.09
CA MET A 326 28.10 -146.70 71.38
C MET A 326 26.60 -146.42 71.29
N ARG A 327 26.11 -145.37 71.96
CA ARG A 327 24.70 -144.94 71.97
C ARG A 327 24.12 -144.71 70.56
N TYR A 328 24.92 -144.21 69.61
CA TYR A 328 24.46 -144.01 68.24
C TYR A 328 24.11 -145.33 67.52
N GLN A 329 24.79 -146.44 67.86
CA GLN A 329 24.46 -147.77 67.35
C GLN A 329 23.08 -148.21 67.85
N ASP A 330 22.78 -147.97 69.14
CA ASP A 330 21.45 -148.22 69.71
C ASP A 330 20.38 -147.36 69.04
N GLN A 331 20.63 -146.06 68.83
CA GLN A 331 19.61 -145.14 68.36
C GLN A 331 19.20 -145.35 66.89
N GLN A 332 20.04 -145.98 66.04
CA GLN A 332 19.61 -146.44 64.71
C GLN A 332 18.49 -147.50 64.75
N THR A 333 18.30 -148.20 65.87
CA THR A 333 17.16 -149.12 66.03
C THR A 333 15.82 -148.38 66.15
N ILE A 334 15.84 -147.17 66.70
CA ILE A 334 14.64 -146.40 67.10
C ILE A 334 14.00 -145.67 65.90
N VAL A 335 14.80 -145.19 64.93
CA VAL A 335 14.31 -144.37 63.80
C VAL A 335 13.21 -145.07 63.00
N ARG A 336 13.32 -146.40 62.85
CA ARG A 336 12.36 -147.28 62.13
C ARG A 336 10.93 -147.23 62.68
N LEU A 337 10.71 -146.66 63.87
CA LEU A 337 9.41 -146.54 64.51
C LEU A 337 8.69 -145.20 64.20
N LYS A 338 9.38 -144.18 63.67
CA LYS A 338 8.83 -142.82 63.53
C LYS A 338 8.18 -142.49 62.19
N GLU A 339 8.61 -143.13 61.10
CA GLU A 339 8.13 -142.83 59.74
C GLU A 339 6.61 -143.08 59.56
N ARG A 340 6.00 -143.81 60.49
CA ARG A 340 4.56 -144.12 60.54
C ARG A 340 3.65 -142.91 60.83
N VAL A 341 4.18 -141.79 61.32
CA VAL A 341 3.38 -140.66 61.83
C VAL A 341 3.05 -139.61 60.75
N ASN A 342 4.00 -139.26 59.89
CA ASN A 342 3.90 -138.08 59.01
C ASN A 342 2.89 -138.15 57.84
N GLN A 343 2.06 -139.20 57.75
CA GLN A 343 1.13 -139.39 56.63
C GLN A 343 -0.25 -138.72 56.82
N LEU A 344 -0.53 -138.09 57.96
CA LEU A 344 -1.88 -137.61 58.31
C LEU A 344 -2.11 -136.10 58.17
N ASP A 345 -1.06 -135.27 58.12
CA ASP A 345 -1.19 -133.81 58.27
C ASP A 345 -1.41 -133.02 56.97
N LEU A 346 -1.37 -133.67 55.80
CA LEU A 346 -1.18 -132.99 54.50
C LEU A 346 -2.44 -132.52 53.76
N GLU A 347 -3.65 -132.95 54.14
CA GLU A 347 -4.84 -132.80 53.28
C GLU A 347 -5.68 -131.52 53.50
N ASN A 348 -5.55 -130.85 54.66
CA ASN A 348 -6.59 -129.91 55.13
C ASN A 348 -6.54 -128.45 54.61
N THR A 349 -5.49 -128.02 53.89
CA THR A 349 -5.22 -126.57 53.67
C THR A 349 -5.47 -126.04 52.25
N ALA A 350 -6.06 -126.83 51.35
CA ALA A 350 -6.04 -126.55 49.90
C ALA A 350 -7.17 -125.65 49.34
N LEU A 351 -8.11 -125.14 50.15
CA LEU A 351 -9.42 -124.64 49.65
C LEU A 351 -9.70 -123.12 49.79
N ALA A 352 -8.73 -122.30 50.21
CA ALA A 352 -8.97 -120.90 50.59
C ALA A 352 -8.47 -119.81 49.59
N GLN A 353 -8.17 -120.15 48.33
CA GLN A 353 -7.56 -119.21 47.35
C GLN A 353 -8.37 -119.06 46.04
N ALA A 354 -9.18 -118.00 45.86
CA ALA A 354 -9.80 -117.63 44.57
C ALA A 354 -10.37 -116.17 44.51
N ALA A 355 -10.19 -115.48 43.35
CA ALA A 355 -10.83 -114.22 42.85
C ALA A 355 -10.70 -112.89 43.67
N GLN A 356 -10.43 -111.65 43.18
CA GLN A 356 -10.15 -110.97 41.87
C GLN A 356 -11.35 -110.51 40.99
N SER A 357 -11.37 -109.35 40.26
CA SER A 357 -10.65 -108.03 40.33
C SER A 357 -11.07 -106.99 39.23
N SER A 358 -11.00 -105.67 39.51
CA SER A 358 -10.79 -104.49 38.58
C SER A 358 -11.92 -103.94 37.64
N GLY A 359 -11.94 -102.61 37.32
CA GLY A 359 -12.44 -102.02 36.02
C GLY A 359 -13.34 -100.72 35.89
N TYR A 360 -12.82 -99.65 35.22
CA TYR A 360 -13.29 -98.90 33.97
C TYR A 360 -14.46 -97.84 33.74
N ILE A 361 -14.12 -96.73 33.01
CA ILE A 361 -14.72 -95.64 32.09
C ILE A 361 -16.18 -95.05 31.97
N MET A 362 -16.29 -93.86 31.27
CA MET A 362 -17.34 -93.20 30.36
C MET A 362 -17.57 -91.65 30.61
N GLU A 363 -18.02 -90.70 29.72
CA GLU A 363 -18.22 -90.50 28.23
C GLU A 363 -18.49 -88.98 27.83
N GLU A 364 -18.87 -88.63 26.55
CA GLU A 364 -18.83 -87.27 25.85
C GLU A 364 -20.26 -86.63 25.51
N PRO A 365 -20.62 -85.77 24.46
CA PRO A 365 -19.97 -84.92 23.37
C PRO A 365 -20.65 -83.52 22.93
N ASP A 366 -20.20 -82.89 21.80
CA ASP A 366 -20.87 -82.05 20.71
C ASP A 366 -21.56 -80.64 20.85
N HIS A 367 -21.90 -79.84 19.78
CA HIS A 367 -21.21 -79.25 18.56
C HIS A 367 -22.13 -78.16 17.84
N GLU A 368 -21.93 -77.76 16.55
CA GLU A 368 -22.33 -76.44 15.91
C GLU A 368 -23.57 -76.45 14.90
N LEU A 369 -23.86 -75.61 13.86
CA LEU A 369 -23.12 -74.65 12.95
C LEU A 369 -24.00 -73.75 11.98
N GLU A 370 -23.56 -72.51 11.66
CA GLU A 370 -23.71 -71.65 10.40
C GLU A 370 -24.99 -70.95 9.77
N LYS A 371 -24.71 -69.76 9.14
CA LYS A 371 -25.14 -69.14 7.82
C LYS A 371 -26.42 -68.26 7.55
N LEU A 372 -26.16 -66.98 7.18
CA LEU A 372 -26.65 -66.06 6.09
C LEU A 372 -28.05 -66.23 5.38
N ASP A 373 -28.70 -65.26 4.70
CA ASP A 373 -28.21 -64.07 3.94
C ASP A 373 -29.28 -62.94 3.71
N SER A 374 -28.93 -61.94 2.89
CA SER A 374 -29.36 -60.52 2.91
C SER A 374 -30.22 -60.05 1.71
N SER A 375 -30.67 -60.95 0.84
CA SER A 375 -31.34 -60.62 -0.43
C SER A 375 -32.84 -60.26 -0.32
N THR A 376 -33.54 -60.74 0.71
CA THR A 376 -35.02 -60.70 0.81
C THR A 376 -35.61 -59.31 1.10
N LEU A 377 -34.82 -58.35 1.60
CA LEU A 377 -35.32 -57.06 2.07
C LEU A 377 -35.57 -56.05 0.94
N ALA A 378 -34.73 -56.06 -0.10
CA ALA A 378 -34.83 -55.11 -1.23
C ALA A 378 -36.12 -55.29 -2.06
N ALA A 379 -36.62 -56.53 -2.18
CA ALA A 379 -37.82 -56.86 -2.97
C ALA A 379 -39.12 -56.24 -2.45
N LYS A 380 -39.13 -55.66 -1.25
CA LYS A 380 -40.31 -55.06 -0.60
C LYS A 380 -40.55 -53.59 -1.01
N ILE A 381 -39.51 -52.88 -1.44
CA ILE A 381 -39.57 -51.45 -1.77
C ILE A 381 -40.33 -51.18 -3.08
N VAL A 382 -40.19 -52.06 -4.09
CA VAL A 382 -40.84 -51.88 -5.40
C VAL A 382 -42.37 -52.00 -5.33
N LYS A 383 -42.90 -52.84 -4.41
CA LYS A 383 -44.34 -53.14 -4.35
C LYS A 383 -45.21 -51.96 -3.91
N LEU A 384 -44.68 -51.00 -3.16
CA LEU A 384 -45.46 -49.83 -2.69
C LEU A 384 -45.66 -48.76 -3.78
N LYS A 385 -44.78 -48.70 -4.79
CA LYS A 385 -44.89 -47.73 -5.90
C LYS A 385 -46.06 -48.04 -6.86
N GLY A 386 -46.56 -49.28 -6.87
CA GLY A 386 -47.69 -49.69 -7.73
C GLY A 386 -49.06 -49.21 -7.26
N PHE A 387 -49.29 -49.13 -5.94
CA PHE A 387 -50.63 -48.86 -5.39
C PHE A 387 -51.11 -47.42 -5.63
N LEU A 388 -50.21 -46.44 -5.74
CA LEU A 388 -50.60 -45.04 -5.96
C LEU A 388 -51.21 -44.80 -7.37
N LYS A 389 -50.74 -45.52 -8.40
CA LYS A 389 -51.33 -45.43 -9.75
C LYS A 389 -52.71 -46.11 -9.84
N LEU A 390 -52.95 -47.15 -9.04
CA LEU A 390 -54.25 -47.82 -8.93
C LEU A 390 -55.29 -47.02 -8.12
N ALA A 391 -54.86 -46.13 -7.24
CA ALA A 391 -55.77 -45.21 -6.54
C ALA A 391 -56.43 -44.21 -7.52
N ASN A 392 -55.66 -43.66 -8.46
CA ASN A 392 -56.15 -42.72 -9.47
C ASN A 392 -57.00 -43.39 -10.59
N GLN A 393 -57.32 -44.68 -10.45
CA GLN A 393 -58.25 -45.43 -11.30
C GLN A 393 -59.51 -45.86 -10.54
N LYS A 394 -59.71 -45.40 -9.30
CA LYS A 394 -60.86 -45.78 -8.44
C LYS A 394 -61.71 -44.61 -7.95
N ALA A 395 -61.48 -43.39 -8.45
CA ALA A 395 -62.44 -42.29 -8.34
C ALA A 395 -63.45 -42.35 -9.51
N GLN A 396 -64.75 -42.16 -9.24
CA GLN A 396 -65.82 -42.61 -10.13
C GLN A 396 -66.42 -41.53 -11.07
N GLN A 397 -65.71 -40.46 -11.41
CA GLN A 397 -66.16 -39.56 -12.48
C GLN A 397 -65.03 -38.76 -13.15
N PRO A 398 -64.72 -39.04 -14.43
CA PRO A 398 -64.01 -38.13 -15.33
C PRO A 398 -65.01 -37.38 -16.22
N VAL A 399 -65.00 -36.04 -16.21
CA VAL A 399 -65.87 -35.21 -17.07
C VAL A 399 -65.09 -34.00 -17.55
N ASN A 400 -65.17 -33.70 -18.86
CA ASN A 400 -64.83 -32.39 -19.43
C ASN A 400 -66.13 -31.64 -19.72
N ILE A 401 -66.19 -30.32 -19.45
CA ILE A 401 -67.36 -29.50 -19.73
C ILE A 401 -66.90 -28.20 -20.38
N GLU A 402 -66.94 -28.20 -21.72
CA GLU A 402 -66.63 -27.05 -22.57
C GLU A 402 -67.84 -26.82 -23.49
N ASP A 403 -68.95 -26.42 -22.88
CA ASP A 403 -70.23 -26.18 -23.57
C ASP A 403 -71.03 -25.11 -22.80
N LEU A 404 -70.59 -23.86 -22.93
CA LEU A 404 -71.31 -22.67 -22.46
C LEU A 404 -71.25 -21.57 -23.54
N LEU A 405 -71.65 -21.98 -24.75
CA LEU A 405 -71.98 -21.10 -25.86
C LEU A 405 -73.45 -21.32 -26.22
N MET A 406 -74.21 -20.24 -26.21
CA MET A 406 -75.37 -20.08 -27.08
C MET A 406 -75.20 -18.71 -27.73
N ASP A 407 -74.98 -18.70 -29.04
CA ASP A 407 -75.18 -17.52 -29.87
C ASP A 407 -76.66 -17.10 -29.82
N GLU A 408 -76.96 -15.87 -30.23
CA GLU A 408 -77.81 -15.70 -31.42
C GLU A 408 -77.53 -14.35 -32.09
N LYS A 409 -77.87 -14.23 -33.38
CA LYS A 409 -77.42 -13.16 -34.28
C LYS A 409 -78.58 -12.36 -34.89
N GLU A 410 -78.20 -11.26 -35.50
CA GLU A 410 -78.99 -10.31 -36.29
C GLU A 410 -80.03 -10.96 -37.22
N GLY A 411 -81.20 -10.31 -37.36
CA GLY A 411 -82.24 -10.69 -38.32
C GLY A 411 -83.46 -9.78 -38.25
N ASP A 412 -83.61 -8.86 -39.21
CA ASP A 412 -84.80 -8.02 -39.36
C ASP A 412 -85.98 -8.79 -39.98
N GLU A 413 -87.21 -8.56 -39.48
CA GLU A 413 -88.40 -8.25 -40.33
C GLU A 413 -89.65 -7.87 -39.49
N GLU A 414 -89.67 -6.63 -39.02
CA GLU A 414 -90.74 -5.66 -39.39
C GLU A 414 -92.24 -6.13 -39.42
N HIS A 415 -92.72 -6.88 -38.43
CA HIS A 415 -94.17 -7.01 -38.15
C HIS A 415 -94.76 -5.60 -37.74
N PRO A 416 -96.07 -5.31 -37.83
CA PRO A 416 -96.60 -4.01 -38.26
C PRO A 416 -96.42 -2.78 -37.34
N LEU A 417 -95.69 -2.88 -36.23
CA LEU A 417 -95.05 -1.70 -35.62
C LEU A 417 -94.09 -1.04 -36.63
N CYS A 418 -93.45 -1.83 -37.48
CA CYS A 418 -92.73 -1.47 -38.71
C CYS A 418 -93.22 -0.20 -39.38
N ARG A 419 -94.54 -0.08 -39.60
CA ARG A 419 -95.07 1.04 -40.38
C ARG A 419 -95.00 2.38 -39.65
N LYS A 420 -95.09 2.35 -38.30
CA LYS A 420 -94.84 3.51 -37.44
C LYS A 420 -93.35 3.72 -37.22
N TYR A 421 -92.59 2.65 -37.02
CA TYR A 421 -91.13 2.73 -37.02
C TYR A 421 -90.58 3.31 -38.32
N ARG A 422 -91.27 3.18 -39.46
CA ARG A 422 -90.88 3.82 -40.73
C ARG A 422 -91.15 5.32 -40.76
N GLU A 423 -92.25 5.78 -40.21
CA GLU A 423 -92.58 7.22 -40.06
C GLU A 423 -91.70 7.88 -38.98
N GLU A 424 -91.39 7.15 -37.91
CA GLU A 424 -90.40 7.52 -36.90
C GLU A 424 -88.97 7.47 -37.47
N LEU A 425 -88.63 6.51 -38.34
CA LEU A 425 -87.36 6.45 -39.07
C LEU A 425 -87.22 7.57 -40.10
N GLU A 426 -88.29 8.05 -40.72
CA GLU A 426 -88.24 9.21 -41.63
C GLU A 426 -87.97 10.50 -40.85
N GLN A 427 -88.64 10.70 -39.70
CA GLN A 427 -88.34 11.80 -38.79
C GLN A 427 -86.92 11.68 -38.19
N LEU A 428 -86.51 10.47 -37.80
CA LEU A 428 -85.16 10.19 -37.30
C LEU A 428 -84.11 10.31 -38.40
N GLN A 429 -84.43 10.09 -39.68
CA GLN A 429 -83.57 10.38 -40.83
C GLN A 429 -83.41 11.88 -41.04
N ASP A 430 -84.47 12.66 -40.90
CA ASP A 430 -84.43 14.12 -41.00
C ASP A 430 -83.64 14.75 -39.83
N GLU A 431 -83.81 14.20 -38.61
CA GLU A 431 -82.95 14.53 -37.46
C GLU A 431 -81.52 14.01 -37.64
N PHE A 432 -81.32 12.83 -38.25
CA PHE A 432 -80.01 12.26 -38.53
C PHE A 432 -79.25 13.04 -39.59
N GLU A 433 -79.88 13.56 -40.64
CA GLU A 433 -79.24 14.46 -41.61
C GLU A 433 -78.86 15.80 -40.97
N ARG A 434 -79.71 16.36 -40.10
CA ARG A 434 -79.38 17.56 -39.30
C ARG A 434 -78.23 17.28 -38.31
N TYR A 435 -78.23 16.11 -37.68
CA TYR A 435 -77.16 15.64 -36.80
C TYR A 435 -75.86 15.39 -37.57
N LYS A 436 -75.94 14.78 -38.77
CA LYS A 436 -74.84 14.49 -39.69
C LYS A 436 -74.20 15.76 -40.24
N LEU A 437 -74.99 16.78 -40.60
CA LEU A 437 -74.46 18.11 -40.96
C LEU A 437 -73.77 18.79 -39.77
N ARG A 438 -74.36 18.72 -38.56
CA ARG A 438 -73.75 19.23 -37.32
C ARG A 438 -72.45 18.47 -36.97
N ALA A 439 -72.47 17.15 -37.09
CA ALA A 439 -71.35 16.26 -36.85
C ALA A 439 -70.25 16.45 -37.90
N GLN A 440 -70.59 16.68 -39.17
CA GLN A 440 -69.61 17.00 -40.23
C GLN A 440 -68.93 18.36 -39.98
N SER A 441 -69.68 19.35 -39.48
CA SER A 441 -69.11 20.63 -39.03
C SER A 441 -68.16 20.45 -37.83
N VAL A 442 -68.59 19.69 -36.82
CA VAL A 442 -67.76 19.32 -35.66
C VAL A 442 -66.53 18.51 -36.08
N LEU A 443 -66.65 17.57 -37.01
CA LEU A 443 -65.55 16.76 -37.56
C LEU A 443 -64.58 17.60 -38.39
N LYS A 444 -65.04 18.60 -39.15
CA LYS A 444 -64.16 19.52 -39.89
C LYS A 444 -63.37 20.44 -38.95
N ASN A 445 -64.00 20.88 -37.87
CA ASN A 445 -63.33 21.63 -36.81
C ASN A 445 -62.41 20.73 -35.95
N LYS A 446 -62.79 19.46 -35.71
CA LYS A 446 -61.97 18.46 -35.03
C LYS A 446 -60.73 18.15 -35.85
N THR A 447 -60.87 17.71 -37.11
CA THR A 447 -59.74 17.41 -38.01
C THR A 447 -58.79 18.59 -38.19
N SER A 448 -59.27 19.84 -38.15
CA SER A 448 -58.40 21.02 -38.14
C SER A 448 -57.55 21.16 -36.86
N LYS A 449 -58.12 20.85 -35.69
CA LYS A 449 -57.42 20.79 -34.40
C LYS A 449 -56.57 19.53 -34.24
N GLU A 450 -57.00 18.42 -34.82
CA GLU A 450 -56.34 17.12 -34.82
C GLU A 450 -55.13 17.15 -35.76
N ASN A 451 -55.17 17.91 -36.86
CA ASN A 451 -54.01 18.17 -37.72
C ASN A 451 -52.96 19.12 -37.11
N THR A 452 -53.36 20.03 -36.22
CA THR A 452 -52.42 20.89 -35.48
C THR A 452 -51.83 20.14 -34.30
N SER A 453 -52.67 19.46 -33.51
CA SER A 453 -52.23 18.57 -32.44
C SER A 453 -51.37 17.41 -32.95
N SER A 454 -51.66 16.82 -34.13
CA SER A 454 -50.79 15.80 -34.74
C SER A 454 -49.39 16.36 -34.91
N LYS A 455 -49.23 17.49 -35.61
CA LYS A 455 -47.92 18.13 -35.83
C LYS A 455 -47.18 18.43 -34.53
N GLU A 456 -47.87 18.83 -33.48
CA GLU A 456 -47.28 18.99 -32.14
C GLU A 456 -46.85 17.64 -31.55
N THR A 457 -47.67 16.58 -31.64
CA THR A 457 -47.26 15.22 -31.22
C THR A 457 -46.15 14.63 -32.09
N ASP A 458 -46.06 15.01 -33.36
CA ASP A 458 -45.05 14.55 -34.31
C ASP A 458 -43.70 15.21 -33.99
N LEU A 459 -43.68 16.53 -33.78
CA LEU A 459 -42.51 17.25 -33.26
C LEU A 459 -42.08 16.74 -31.87
N LEU A 460 -43.02 16.33 -31.00
CA LEU A 460 -42.70 15.69 -29.72
C LEU A 460 -42.19 14.25 -29.88
N LYS A 461 -42.66 13.48 -30.88
CA LYS A 461 -42.07 12.18 -31.23
C LYS A 461 -40.64 12.36 -31.72
N ASP A 462 -40.40 13.33 -32.61
CA ASP A 462 -39.07 13.66 -33.14
C ASP A 462 -38.11 14.04 -32.02
N GLN A 463 -38.52 14.94 -31.11
CA GLN A 463 -37.74 15.29 -29.91
C GLN A 463 -37.49 14.08 -28.98
N VAL A 464 -38.45 13.15 -28.87
CA VAL A 464 -38.28 11.91 -28.09
C VAL A 464 -37.34 10.92 -28.79
N SER A 465 -37.30 10.82 -30.13
CA SER A 465 -36.25 10.08 -30.85
C SER A 465 -34.89 10.74 -30.67
N ASP A 466 -34.79 12.05 -30.83
CA ASP A 466 -33.57 12.84 -30.60
C ASP A 466 -32.99 12.59 -29.20
N LEU A 467 -33.84 12.60 -28.17
CA LEU A 467 -33.44 12.33 -26.78
C LEU A 467 -33.09 10.85 -26.56
N ARG A 468 -33.76 9.92 -27.24
CA ARG A 468 -33.41 8.48 -27.21
C ARG A 468 -32.08 8.21 -27.91
N GLU A 469 -31.76 8.90 -29.00
CA GLU A 469 -30.47 8.77 -29.69
C GLU A 469 -29.35 9.44 -28.91
N LYS A 470 -29.56 10.64 -28.37
CA LYS A 470 -28.62 11.26 -27.42
C LYS A 470 -28.39 10.37 -26.19
N MET A 471 -29.44 9.73 -25.65
CA MET A 471 -29.31 8.75 -24.57
C MET A 471 -28.52 7.50 -24.99
N LYS A 472 -28.77 6.92 -26.18
CA LYS A 472 -27.98 5.79 -26.71
C LYS A 472 -26.51 6.17 -26.90
N ASN A 473 -26.23 7.33 -27.48
CA ASN A 473 -24.86 7.80 -27.72
C ASN A 473 -24.12 8.07 -26.40
N LEU A 474 -24.81 8.60 -25.38
CA LEU A 474 -24.25 8.72 -24.02
C LEU A 474 -24.00 7.37 -23.35
N HIS A 475 -24.86 6.36 -23.55
CA HIS A 475 -24.57 5.00 -23.06
C HIS A 475 -23.36 4.41 -23.77
N LEU A 476 -23.28 4.52 -25.09
CA LEU A 476 -22.13 4.04 -25.88
C LEU A 476 -20.83 4.72 -25.42
N GLN A 477 -20.83 6.03 -25.23
CA GLN A 477 -19.66 6.76 -24.70
C GLN A 477 -19.27 6.33 -23.27
N LEU A 478 -20.25 6.04 -22.41
CA LEU A 478 -19.98 5.51 -21.06
C LEU A 478 -19.41 4.09 -21.12
N ASP A 479 -19.84 3.26 -22.05
CA ASP A 479 -19.32 1.90 -22.26
C ASP A 479 -17.93 1.91 -22.93
N GLU A 480 -17.69 2.81 -23.90
CA GLU A 480 -16.38 3.06 -24.50
C GLU A 480 -15.35 3.56 -23.46
N GLU A 481 -15.72 4.47 -22.55
CA GLU A 481 -14.82 4.87 -21.46
C GLU A 481 -14.66 3.78 -20.40
N ARG A 482 -15.70 2.98 -20.11
CA ARG A 482 -15.57 1.79 -19.23
C ARG A 482 -14.55 0.80 -19.79
N ASP A 483 -14.61 0.49 -21.07
CA ASP A 483 -13.66 -0.42 -21.73
C ASP A 483 -12.25 0.16 -21.76
N GLN A 484 -12.09 1.47 -22.02
CA GLN A 484 -10.80 2.14 -21.89
C GLN A 484 -10.26 2.08 -20.46
N HIS A 485 -11.09 2.31 -19.44
CA HIS A 485 -10.70 2.20 -18.03
C HIS A 485 -10.33 0.75 -17.64
N ALA A 486 -11.09 -0.25 -18.10
CA ALA A 486 -10.77 -1.66 -17.88
C ALA A 486 -9.42 -2.04 -18.53
N GLN A 487 -9.13 -1.57 -19.75
CA GLN A 487 -7.85 -1.77 -20.41
C GLN A 487 -6.70 -1.04 -19.70
N ARG A 488 -6.93 0.20 -19.21
CA ARG A 488 -5.95 0.95 -18.37
C ARG A 488 -5.63 0.16 -17.10
N GLU A 489 -6.65 -0.36 -16.40
CA GLU A 489 -6.48 -1.21 -15.22
C GLU A 489 -5.76 -2.53 -15.53
N GLU A 490 -6.11 -3.23 -16.60
CA GLU A 490 -5.47 -4.50 -16.97
C GLU A 490 -3.98 -4.28 -17.30
N ASN A 491 -3.65 -3.19 -18.00
CA ASN A 491 -2.27 -2.82 -18.29
C ASN A 491 -1.50 -2.43 -17.02
N LEU A 492 -2.10 -1.68 -16.08
CA LEU A 492 -1.50 -1.38 -14.78
C LEU A 492 -1.28 -2.65 -13.94
N ARG A 493 -2.24 -3.59 -13.94
CA ARG A 493 -2.08 -4.90 -13.27
C ARG A 493 -0.94 -5.72 -13.89
N LYS A 494 -0.81 -5.72 -15.22
CA LYS A 494 0.31 -6.37 -15.94
C LYS A 494 1.66 -5.74 -15.60
N THR A 495 1.78 -4.41 -15.54
CA THR A 495 3.04 -3.75 -15.16
C THR A 495 3.38 -3.99 -13.68
N LEU A 496 2.40 -3.95 -12.78
CA LEU A 496 2.58 -4.24 -11.36
C LEU A 496 3.07 -5.69 -11.14
N LEU A 497 2.46 -6.67 -11.81
CA LEU A 497 2.93 -8.06 -11.77
C LEU A 497 4.36 -8.22 -12.33
N SER A 498 4.69 -7.52 -13.42
CA SER A 498 6.06 -7.54 -13.98
C SER A 498 7.10 -6.92 -13.03
N VAL A 499 6.75 -5.83 -12.33
CA VAL A 499 7.61 -5.22 -11.32
C VAL A 499 7.76 -6.12 -10.08
N GLN A 500 6.66 -6.73 -9.62
CA GLN A 500 6.67 -7.69 -8.51
C GLN A 500 7.53 -8.93 -8.84
N GLU A 501 7.47 -9.43 -10.08
CA GLU A 501 8.30 -10.55 -10.52
C GLU A 501 9.77 -10.17 -10.63
N LYS A 502 10.11 -8.98 -11.18
CA LYS A 502 11.49 -8.48 -11.17
C LYS A 502 12.03 -8.34 -9.75
N HIS A 503 11.27 -7.74 -8.84
CA HIS A 503 11.68 -7.61 -7.45
C HIS A 503 11.87 -8.98 -6.77
N ARG A 504 11.01 -9.96 -7.06
CA ARG A 504 11.18 -11.35 -6.61
C ARG A 504 12.48 -11.97 -7.16
N GLN A 505 12.84 -11.70 -8.42
CA GLN A 505 14.09 -12.16 -9.03
C GLN A 505 15.31 -11.49 -8.40
N GLU A 506 15.28 -10.17 -8.21
CA GLU A 506 16.32 -9.39 -7.51
C GLU A 506 16.55 -9.91 -6.08
N VAL A 507 15.47 -10.10 -5.31
CA VAL A 507 15.54 -10.67 -3.95
C VAL A 507 16.11 -12.09 -3.99
N SER A 508 15.71 -12.93 -4.95
CA SER A 508 16.26 -14.28 -5.11
C SER A 508 17.73 -14.28 -5.51
N GLN A 509 18.19 -13.30 -6.30
CA GLN A 509 19.59 -13.13 -6.68
C GLN A 509 20.41 -12.73 -5.45
N ILE A 510 19.97 -11.71 -4.70
CA ILE A 510 20.65 -11.25 -3.48
C ILE A 510 20.76 -12.36 -2.43
N HIS A 511 19.70 -13.17 -2.26
CA HIS A 511 19.76 -14.37 -1.40
C HIS A 511 20.77 -15.41 -1.91
N GLY A 512 20.86 -15.60 -3.24
CA GLY A 512 21.86 -16.48 -3.85
C GLY A 512 23.29 -15.98 -3.62
N GLU A 513 23.55 -14.69 -3.86
CA GLU A 513 24.86 -14.05 -3.66
C GLU A 513 25.31 -14.13 -2.19
N HIS A 514 24.41 -13.87 -1.23
CA HIS A 514 24.70 -14.05 0.19
C HIS A 514 24.90 -15.52 0.57
N HIS A 515 24.17 -16.46 -0.02
CA HIS A 515 24.39 -17.88 0.22
C HIS A 515 25.76 -18.34 -0.30
N THR A 516 26.20 -17.88 -1.48
CA THR A 516 27.56 -18.16 -1.98
C THR A 516 28.64 -17.51 -1.13
N GLN A 517 28.44 -16.27 -0.65
CA GLN A 517 29.37 -15.61 0.28
C GLN A 517 29.50 -16.38 1.61
N ILE A 518 28.39 -16.89 2.15
CA ILE A 518 28.40 -17.75 3.34
C ILE A 518 29.16 -19.06 3.06
N GLN A 519 28.91 -19.71 1.93
CA GLN A 519 29.61 -20.93 1.55
C GLN A 519 31.13 -20.72 1.37
N GLU A 520 31.54 -19.63 0.71
CA GLU A 520 32.96 -19.27 0.56
C GLU A 520 33.65 -19.03 1.91
N MET A 521 32.97 -18.32 2.83
CA MET A 521 33.46 -18.08 4.19
C MET A 521 33.53 -19.37 5.01
N GLU A 522 32.53 -20.25 4.91
CA GLU A 522 32.59 -21.58 5.51
C GLU A 522 33.74 -22.42 4.95
N ASP A 523 33.98 -22.40 3.65
CA ASP A 523 35.01 -23.21 3.00
C ASP A 523 36.42 -22.67 3.28
N GLU A 524 36.61 -21.36 3.47
CA GLU A 524 37.87 -20.85 4.01
C GLU A 524 38.04 -21.15 5.51
N LEU A 525 36.96 -21.15 6.31
CA LEU A 525 37.01 -21.64 7.70
C LEU A 525 37.31 -23.14 7.79
N LYS A 526 36.81 -23.97 6.88
CA LYS A 526 37.17 -25.40 6.74
C LYS A 526 38.66 -25.53 6.43
N LYS A 527 39.16 -24.87 5.37
CA LYS A 527 40.60 -24.87 5.05
C LYS A 527 41.47 -24.35 6.20
N GLN A 528 41.04 -23.35 6.97
CA GLN A 528 41.79 -22.88 8.15
C GLN A 528 41.82 -23.93 9.27
N ARG A 529 40.72 -24.62 9.53
CA ARG A 529 40.67 -25.77 10.45
C ARG A 529 41.57 -26.90 9.96
N ASP A 530 41.52 -27.26 8.68
CA ASP A 530 42.34 -28.32 8.09
C ASP A 530 43.83 -27.98 8.12
N ARG A 531 44.22 -26.74 7.82
CA ARG A 531 45.60 -26.23 8.02
C ARG A 531 46.02 -26.34 9.48
N THR A 532 45.16 -25.96 10.42
CA THR A 532 45.45 -26.04 11.87
C THR A 532 45.59 -27.49 12.34
N ILE A 533 44.72 -28.40 11.88
CA ILE A 533 44.78 -29.84 12.19
C ILE A 533 46.04 -30.47 11.57
N SER A 534 46.42 -30.06 10.35
CA SER A 534 47.66 -30.52 9.70
C SER A 534 48.92 -30.03 10.43
N MET A 535 48.94 -28.75 10.84
CA MET A 535 50.01 -28.16 11.67
C MET A 535 50.10 -28.85 13.04
N LEU A 536 48.97 -29.15 13.69
CA LEU A 536 48.95 -29.91 14.93
C LEU A 536 49.49 -31.33 14.72
N ALA A 537 49.04 -32.04 13.68
CA ALA A 537 49.54 -33.37 13.35
C ALA A 537 51.04 -33.39 12.94
N GLU A 538 51.57 -32.29 12.37
CA GLU A 538 53.01 -32.13 12.15
C GLU A 538 53.75 -31.90 13.46
N LYS A 539 53.21 -31.06 14.37
CA LYS A 539 53.79 -30.85 15.70
C LYS A 539 53.69 -32.07 16.61
N ASP A 540 52.65 -32.88 16.49
CA ASP A 540 52.54 -34.17 17.19
C ASP A 540 53.57 -35.17 16.66
N ARG A 541 53.85 -35.20 15.34
CA ARG A 541 54.96 -35.99 14.78
C ARG A 541 56.33 -35.48 15.23
N GLU A 542 56.55 -34.16 15.27
CA GLU A 542 57.76 -33.57 15.85
C GLU A 542 57.89 -33.98 17.33
N LEU A 543 56.81 -33.90 18.11
CA LEU A 543 56.79 -34.32 19.51
C LEU A 543 57.01 -35.82 19.67
N GLU A 544 56.53 -36.67 18.75
CA GLU A 544 56.81 -38.11 18.72
C GLU A 544 58.29 -38.38 18.45
N ILE A 545 58.91 -37.65 17.50
CA ILE A 545 60.34 -37.73 17.19
C ILE A 545 61.18 -37.19 18.36
N PHE A 546 60.77 -36.08 18.98
CA PHE A 546 61.39 -35.56 20.19
C PHE A 546 61.19 -36.48 21.39
N ARG A 547 60.09 -37.23 21.49
CA ARG A 547 59.86 -38.25 22.52
C ARG A 547 60.71 -39.49 22.28
N ALA A 548 60.84 -39.99 21.06
CA ALA A 548 61.75 -41.10 20.74
C ALA A 548 63.20 -40.72 21.01
N THR A 549 63.62 -39.55 20.53
CA THR A 549 64.98 -39.00 20.76
C THR A 549 65.23 -38.69 22.24
N SER A 550 64.22 -38.17 22.95
CA SER A 550 64.30 -37.96 24.40
C SER A 550 64.26 -39.27 25.17
N SER A 551 63.56 -40.31 24.72
CA SER A 551 63.56 -41.63 25.37
C SER A 551 64.95 -42.26 25.30
N HIS A 552 65.60 -42.18 24.14
CA HIS A 552 67.01 -42.60 24.00
C HIS A 552 67.98 -41.79 24.88
N ARG A 553 67.66 -40.53 25.21
CA ARG A 553 68.41 -39.73 26.21
C ARG A 553 68.01 -40.04 27.65
N LEU A 554 66.74 -40.34 27.92
CA LEU A 554 66.20 -40.60 29.25
C LEU A 554 66.60 -41.99 29.76
N ASP A 555 66.71 -43.01 28.90
CA ASP A 555 67.33 -44.30 29.25
C ASP A 555 68.79 -44.11 29.73
N THR A 556 69.50 -43.11 29.19
CA THR A 556 70.86 -42.77 29.61
C THR A 556 70.88 -41.99 30.95
N ASP A 557 69.90 -41.11 31.19
CA ASP A 557 69.86 -40.22 32.36
C ASP A 557 69.15 -40.83 33.59
N TYR A 558 68.24 -41.80 33.40
CA TYR A 558 67.55 -42.50 34.49
C TYR A 558 68.52 -43.25 35.41
N VAL A 559 69.57 -43.86 34.83
CA VAL A 559 70.61 -44.61 35.56
C VAL A 559 71.43 -43.69 36.46
N LEU A 560 71.57 -42.41 36.11
CA LEU A 560 72.38 -41.44 36.87
C LEU A 560 71.59 -40.81 38.03
N ARG A 561 70.31 -40.46 37.84
CA ARG A 561 69.53 -39.75 38.87
C ARG A 561 69.14 -40.60 40.08
N TYR A 562 69.04 -41.93 39.94
CA TYR A 562 68.71 -42.84 41.05
C TYR A 562 69.78 -42.92 42.15
N ARG A 563 70.93 -42.24 42.00
CA ARG A 563 72.05 -42.29 42.95
C ARG A 563 72.10 -41.12 43.94
N GLN A 564 71.33 -40.04 43.76
CA GLN A 564 71.63 -38.76 44.44
C GLN A 564 70.55 -38.22 45.41
N ASN A 565 69.28 -38.61 45.30
CA ASN A 565 68.19 -38.07 46.13
C ASN A 565 67.49 -39.13 47.00
N GLN A 566 68.26 -39.78 47.88
CA GLN A 566 67.74 -40.13 49.21
C GLN A 566 67.93 -38.90 50.11
N ASP A 567 66.92 -38.05 50.24
CA ASP A 567 66.67 -37.30 51.48
C ASP A 567 65.37 -36.47 51.43
N PHE A 568 64.75 -36.33 52.61
CA PHE A 568 63.55 -35.54 52.96
C PHE A 568 62.22 -35.75 52.19
N GLY A 569 61.13 -35.82 52.94
CA GLY A 569 59.76 -35.84 52.41
C GLY A 569 58.70 -35.47 53.46
N ALA A 570 57.44 -35.62 53.08
CA ALA A 570 56.23 -35.69 53.93
C ALA A 570 55.88 -34.51 54.87
N ALA A 571 55.14 -33.52 54.33
CA ALA A 571 53.99 -32.83 54.96
C ALA A 571 53.12 -32.26 53.81
N SER A 572 51.78 -32.35 53.74
CA SER A 572 50.72 -32.03 54.71
C SER A 572 50.64 -30.53 55.05
N SER A 573 49.49 -29.83 55.06
CA SER A 573 48.15 -30.03 54.46
C SER A 573 47.33 -28.75 54.73
N ASP A 574 46.54 -28.29 53.74
CA ASP A 574 45.44 -27.30 53.88
C ASP A 574 45.80 -25.84 54.27
N LEU A 575 44.84 -24.92 54.05
CA LEU A 575 44.81 -23.48 54.38
C LEU A 575 45.92 -22.63 53.69
N LEU A 576 45.64 -21.82 52.67
CA LEU A 576 44.71 -20.68 52.72
C LEU A 576 43.98 -20.42 51.39
N ARG A 577 42.64 -20.42 51.46
CA ARG A 577 41.69 -20.23 50.35
C ARG A 577 41.31 -18.75 50.21
N GLN A 578 42.13 -17.91 49.55
CA GLN A 578 41.71 -16.51 49.27
C GLN A 578 42.32 -15.76 48.07
N ASN A 579 43.37 -16.24 47.40
CA ASN A 579 44.06 -15.45 46.34
C ASN A 579 43.66 -15.83 44.88
N SER A 580 42.76 -16.80 44.69
CA SER A 580 42.57 -17.44 43.37
C SER A 580 41.95 -16.56 42.28
N GLU A 581 41.19 -15.53 42.63
CA GLU A 581 40.51 -14.66 41.65
C GLU A 581 41.46 -13.58 41.11
N GLU A 582 42.28 -12.99 41.98
CA GLU A 582 43.27 -11.97 41.59
C GLU A 582 44.43 -12.60 40.79
N GLU A 583 44.85 -13.83 41.13
CA GLU A 583 45.83 -14.56 40.33
C GLU A 583 45.24 -15.04 38.97
N ALA A 584 43.96 -15.40 38.93
CA ALA A 584 43.29 -15.71 37.66
C ALA A 584 43.17 -14.48 36.75
N LEU A 585 42.83 -13.31 37.30
CA LEU A 585 42.81 -12.04 36.58
C LEU A 585 44.20 -11.63 36.09
N ALA A 586 45.24 -11.78 36.92
CA ALA A 586 46.63 -11.52 36.52
C ALA A 586 47.09 -12.42 35.36
N ARG A 587 46.69 -13.70 35.35
CA ARG A 587 46.96 -14.65 34.26
C ARG A 587 46.11 -14.39 33.00
N LEU A 588 44.99 -13.69 33.11
CA LEU A 588 44.15 -13.24 31.98
C LEU A 588 44.66 -11.95 31.33
N LEU A 589 45.22 -11.04 32.13
CA LEU A 589 45.84 -9.79 31.67
C LEU A 589 47.26 -9.98 31.12
N ASN A 590 48.01 -10.95 31.64
CA ASN A 590 49.34 -11.34 31.15
C ASN A 590 49.34 -12.78 30.61
N PRO A 591 48.81 -13.04 29.39
CA PRO A 591 49.01 -14.31 28.72
C PRO A 591 50.51 -14.52 28.41
N PRO A 592 51.05 -15.74 28.51
CA PRO A 592 52.45 -16.02 28.16
C PRO A 592 52.71 -15.73 26.67
N THR A 593 53.90 -15.24 26.35
CA THR A 593 54.28 -14.76 25.02
C THR A 593 54.32 -15.89 23.98
N THR A 594 53.17 -16.14 23.36
CA THR A 594 53.00 -16.99 22.17
C THR A 594 51.91 -16.33 21.31
N GLY A 595 52.20 -16.08 20.03
CA GLY A 595 51.53 -15.06 19.20
C GLY A 595 50.01 -15.20 18.96
N GLN A 596 49.36 -16.24 19.46
CA GLN A 596 47.90 -16.38 19.45
C GLN A 596 47.19 -15.28 20.26
N GLY A 597 47.82 -14.80 21.34
CA GLY A 597 47.29 -13.67 22.13
C GLY A 597 47.25 -12.37 21.32
N GLU A 598 48.34 -12.02 20.64
CA GLU A 598 48.39 -10.85 19.75
C GLU A 598 47.42 -10.98 18.58
N ILE A 599 47.34 -12.14 17.91
CA ILE A 599 46.39 -12.35 16.80
C ILE A 599 44.94 -12.15 17.26
N THR A 600 44.59 -12.65 18.45
CA THR A 600 43.24 -12.49 19.03
C THR A 600 42.97 -11.02 19.38
N LEU A 601 43.93 -10.33 20.01
CA LEU A 601 43.82 -8.91 20.36
C LEU A 601 43.73 -8.00 19.12
N LEU A 602 44.52 -8.31 18.07
CA LEU A 602 44.48 -7.62 16.78
C LEU A 602 43.17 -7.84 16.05
N TYR A 603 42.59 -9.05 16.10
CA TYR A 603 41.26 -9.32 15.54
C TYR A 603 40.17 -8.52 16.26
N PHE A 604 40.19 -8.48 17.60
CA PHE A 604 39.26 -7.62 18.37
C PHE A 604 39.47 -6.14 18.09
N ALA A 605 40.71 -5.66 17.94
CA ALA A 605 41.01 -4.29 17.55
C ALA A 605 40.54 -3.96 16.12
N GLN A 606 40.63 -4.91 15.18
CA GLN A 606 40.15 -4.77 13.81
C GLN A 606 38.61 -4.72 13.75
N GLU A 607 37.93 -5.58 14.51
CA GLU A 607 36.47 -5.55 14.65
C GLU A 607 35.96 -4.30 15.36
N GLN A 608 36.69 -3.81 16.37
CA GLN A 608 36.40 -2.53 17.01
C GLN A 608 36.56 -1.37 16.01
N ALA A 609 37.66 -1.33 15.26
CA ALA A 609 37.88 -0.32 14.23
C ALA A 609 36.82 -0.36 13.11
N ARG A 610 36.33 -1.54 12.71
CA ARG A 610 35.19 -1.68 11.79
C ARG A 610 33.92 -1.04 12.35
N LYS A 611 33.59 -1.35 13.61
CA LYS A 611 32.41 -0.78 14.30
C LYS A 611 32.54 0.73 14.49
N ASP A 612 33.72 1.25 14.82
CA ASP A 612 33.95 2.69 14.93
C ASP A 612 33.88 3.42 13.58
N VAL A 613 34.27 2.77 12.47
CA VAL A 613 34.05 3.27 11.10
C VAL A 613 32.56 3.24 10.71
N GLU A 614 31.84 2.17 11.05
CA GLU A 614 30.39 2.04 10.80
C GLU A 614 29.61 3.09 11.60
N ILE A 615 29.85 3.19 12.91
CA ILE A 615 29.33 4.24 13.78
C ILE A 615 29.73 5.63 13.26
N GLY A 616 30.95 5.79 12.74
CA GLY A 616 31.41 7.01 12.10
C GLY A 616 30.61 7.38 10.84
N ASN A 617 30.23 6.40 10.03
CA ASN A 617 29.43 6.59 8.82
C ASN A 617 27.94 6.81 9.14
N LEU A 618 27.36 6.06 10.09
CA LEU A 618 26.02 6.32 10.62
C LEU A 618 25.92 7.71 11.25
N ARG A 619 26.98 8.19 11.93
CA ARG A 619 27.08 9.58 12.42
C ARG A 619 27.32 10.63 11.33
N LYS A 620 27.74 10.26 10.12
CA LYS A 620 27.75 11.18 8.95
C LYS A 620 26.36 11.24 8.34
N GLN A 621 25.79 10.10 7.95
CA GLN A 621 24.44 9.96 7.41
C GLN A 621 23.38 10.62 8.31
N LYS A 622 23.46 10.42 9.64
CA LYS A 622 22.59 11.13 10.59
C LYS A 622 22.72 12.66 10.48
N ARG A 623 23.92 13.22 10.41
CA ARG A 623 24.14 14.67 10.30
C ARG A 623 23.74 15.22 8.92
N GLU A 624 23.87 14.42 7.87
CA GLU A 624 23.42 14.73 6.52
C GLU A 624 21.88 14.78 6.48
N LEU A 625 21.19 13.80 7.07
CA LEU A 625 19.73 13.79 7.23
C LEU A 625 19.23 14.91 8.16
N GLU A 626 19.92 15.19 9.27
CA GLU A 626 19.64 16.36 10.14
C GLU A 626 19.95 17.69 9.44
N GLY A 627 20.82 17.72 8.43
CA GLY A 627 21.06 18.86 7.55
C GLY A 627 19.88 19.07 6.60
N ALA A 628 19.58 18.05 5.79
CA ALA A 628 18.47 18.03 4.84
C ALA A 628 17.11 18.31 5.51
N LEU A 629 16.88 17.83 6.74
CA LEU A 629 15.68 18.14 7.52
C LEU A 629 15.58 19.64 7.88
N ARG A 630 16.69 20.27 8.28
CA ARG A 630 16.71 21.72 8.59
C ARG A 630 16.59 22.58 7.34
N GLU A 631 17.22 22.17 6.24
CA GLU A 631 17.05 22.81 4.93
C GLU A 631 15.60 22.69 4.43
N LEU A 632 14.98 21.50 4.57
CA LEU A 632 13.58 21.29 4.25
C LEU A 632 12.65 22.14 5.11
N GLN A 633 12.87 22.18 6.43
CA GLN A 633 12.13 23.04 7.38
C GLN A 633 12.25 24.52 7.03
N LEU A 634 13.45 25.02 6.73
CA LEU A 634 13.66 26.41 6.30
C LEU A 634 13.01 26.68 4.93
N SER A 635 13.01 25.70 4.03
CA SER A 635 12.27 25.76 2.76
C SER A 635 10.75 25.66 2.91
N SER A 636 10.24 25.19 4.06
CA SER A 636 8.81 25.21 4.40
C SER A 636 8.44 26.56 4.98
N CYS A 637 9.18 27.03 5.99
CA CYS A 637 9.01 28.34 6.62
C CYS A 637 9.00 29.47 5.58
N THR A 638 9.96 29.49 4.65
CA THR A 638 10.00 30.48 3.57
C THR A 638 8.86 30.34 2.55
N LYS A 639 8.35 29.13 2.28
CA LYS A 639 7.14 28.96 1.45
C LYS A 639 5.89 29.42 2.18
N GLU A 640 5.78 29.14 3.47
CA GLU A 640 4.68 29.59 4.33
C GLU A 640 4.67 31.12 4.44
N GLU A 641 5.83 31.76 4.65
CA GLU A 641 6.00 33.22 4.61
C GLU A 641 5.54 33.82 3.27
N ASN A 642 6.03 33.29 2.14
CA ASN A 642 5.60 33.72 0.80
C ASN A 642 4.07 33.54 0.59
N LEU A 643 3.49 32.45 1.08
CA LEU A 643 2.04 32.21 1.00
C LEU A 643 1.25 33.16 1.91
N TYR A 644 1.76 33.53 3.09
CA TYR A 644 1.14 34.56 3.93
C TYR A 644 1.19 35.94 3.27
N GLU A 645 2.30 36.29 2.60
CA GLU A 645 2.39 37.52 1.80
C GLU A 645 1.43 37.50 0.60
N GLU A 646 1.36 36.41 -0.18
CA GLU A 646 0.40 36.26 -1.28
C GLU A 646 -1.05 36.36 -0.77
N ILE A 647 -1.36 35.74 0.37
CA ILE A 647 -2.68 35.79 0.99
C ILE A 647 -3.04 37.21 1.46
N GLU A 648 -2.14 37.99 2.08
CA GLU A 648 -2.45 39.39 2.43
C GLU A 648 -2.50 40.30 1.19
N ASN A 649 -1.68 40.06 0.16
CA ASN A 649 -1.79 40.77 -1.11
C ASN A 649 -3.16 40.52 -1.78
N LEU A 650 -3.61 39.26 -1.86
CA LEU A 650 -4.93 38.91 -2.38
C LEU A 650 -6.07 39.46 -1.51
N LYS A 651 -5.94 39.43 -0.17
CA LYS A 651 -6.88 40.10 0.73
C LYS A 651 -6.90 41.61 0.49
N GLU A 652 -5.77 42.26 0.23
CA GLU A 652 -5.72 43.67 -0.13
C GLU A 652 -6.41 43.94 -1.48
N GLU A 653 -6.19 43.11 -2.50
CA GLU A 653 -6.86 43.24 -3.80
C GLU A 653 -8.37 43.03 -3.69
N ILE A 654 -8.82 42.04 -2.92
CA ILE A 654 -10.24 41.87 -2.59
C ILE A 654 -10.77 43.11 -1.87
N ARG A 655 -10.10 43.59 -0.80
CA ARG A 655 -10.49 44.83 -0.09
C ARG A 655 -10.48 46.07 -1.01
N LYS A 656 -9.62 46.14 -2.04
CA LYS A 656 -9.56 47.22 -3.05
C LYS A 656 -10.74 47.10 -4.03
N SER A 657 -11.03 45.90 -4.50
CA SER A 657 -12.13 45.56 -5.42
C SER A 657 -13.51 45.75 -4.79
N GLU A 658 -13.69 45.35 -3.53
CA GLU A 658 -14.88 45.65 -2.71
C GLU A 658 -15.09 47.15 -2.57
N ARG A 659 -14.02 47.91 -2.29
CA ARG A 659 -14.09 49.38 -2.22
C ARG A 659 -14.50 50.02 -3.56
N SER A 660 -13.99 49.56 -4.71
CA SER A 660 -14.43 50.09 -6.02
C SER A 660 -15.89 49.73 -6.32
N ARG A 661 -16.25 48.45 -6.17
CA ARG A 661 -17.62 47.94 -6.40
C ARG A 661 -18.67 48.59 -5.48
N ASN A 662 -18.30 48.91 -4.25
CA ASN A 662 -19.18 49.65 -3.33
C ASN A 662 -19.27 51.15 -3.68
N ARG A 663 -18.21 51.74 -4.25
CA ARG A 663 -18.22 53.15 -4.72
C ARG A 663 -19.09 53.33 -5.96
N GLU A 664 -19.24 52.31 -6.80
CA GLU A 664 -20.20 52.31 -7.93
C GLU A 664 -21.67 52.36 -7.45
N GLY A 665 -21.96 51.84 -6.25
CA GLY A 665 -23.27 51.97 -5.59
C GLY A 665 -23.45 53.22 -4.73
N ALA A 666 -22.44 54.08 -4.59
CA ALA A 666 -22.49 55.24 -3.70
C ALA A 666 -23.19 56.44 -4.37
N ASN A 667 -24.18 57.03 -3.69
CA ASN A 667 -24.90 58.21 -4.22
C ASN A 667 -23.95 59.43 -4.29
N LEU A 668 -23.45 59.71 -5.50
CA LEU A 668 -22.52 60.79 -5.80
C LEU A 668 -23.11 62.18 -5.51
N GLU A 669 -24.43 62.36 -5.55
CA GLU A 669 -25.07 63.64 -5.19
C GLU A 669 -24.99 63.90 -3.68
N TYR A 670 -25.14 62.86 -2.86
CA TYR A 670 -24.93 62.98 -1.42
C TYR A 670 -23.46 63.31 -1.10
N LEU A 671 -22.51 62.64 -1.75
CA LEU A 671 -21.08 62.96 -1.61
C LEU A 671 -20.77 64.40 -2.05
N LYS A 672 -21.31 64.84 -3.20
CA LYS A 672 -21.21 66.23 -3.69
C LYS A 672 -21.74 67.23 -2.66
N ASN A 673 -22.91 66.96 -2.08
CA ASN A 673 -23.54 67.84 -1.08
C ASN A 673 -22.77 67.88 0.25
N VAL A 674 -22.24 66.74 0.72
CA VAL A 674 -21.38 66.68 1.91
C VAL A 674 -20.05 67.40 1.68
N MET A 675 -19.41 67.21 0.51
CA MET A 675 -18.14 67.87 0.17
C MET A 675 -18.31 69.37 -0.03
N TYR A 676 -19.39 69.81 -0.69
CA TYR A 676 -19.77 71.22 -0.81
C TYR A 676 -19.94 71.88 0.57
N LYS A 677 -20.64 71.20 1.50
CA LYS A 677 -20.74 71.65 2.90
C LYS A 677 -19.40 71.64 3.64
N PHE A 678 -18.52 70.65 3.41
CA PHE A 678 -17.18 70.60 4.01
C PHE A 678 -16.28 71.77 3.57
N LEU A 679 -16.40 72.21 2.32
CA LEU A 679 -15.67 73.37 1.79
C LEU A 679 -16.19 74.70 2.37
N ILE A 680 -17.51 74.87 2.45
CA ILE A 680 -18.16 76.15 2.83
C ILE A 680 -18.33 76.34 4.34
N CYS A 681 -18.48 75.26 5.12
CA CYS A 681 -18.54 75.38 6.58
C CYS A 681 -17.22 75.93 7.11
N HIS A 682 -17.24 76.74 8.16
CA HIS A 682 -16.03 77.24 8.84
C HIS A 682 -15.82 76.63 10.24
N ASP A 683 -16.79 75.85 10.74
CA ASP A 683 -16.69 75.18 12.04
C ASP A 683 -15.85 73.89 11.93
N VAL A 684 -15.00 73.68 12.94
CA VAL A 684 -14.10 72.51 13.07
C VAL A 684 -14.91 71.25 13.36
N ALA A 685 -15.92 71.30 14.23
CA ALA A 685 -16.72 70.13 14.58
C ALA A 685 -17.58 69.67 13.40
N GLY A 686 -18.27 70.60 12.73
CA GLY A 686 -18.99 70.38 11.48
C GLY A 686 -18.10 69.81 10.38
N LYS A 687 -16.89 70.35 10.18
CA LYS A 687 -15.93 69.76 9.24
C LYS A 687 -15.50 68.35 9.61
N GLN A 688 -15.26 68.04 10.89
CA GLN A 688 -14.92 66.70 11.33
C GLN A 688 -16.08 65.71 11.12
N GLN A 689 -17.33 66.14 11.32
CA GLN A 689 -18.51 65.33 11.02
C GLN A 689 -18.67 65.07 9.50
N MET A 690 -18.55 66.10 8.67
CA MET A 690 -18.59 65.93 7.20
C MET A 690 -17.42 65.09 6.68
N LEU A 691 -16.22 65.23 7.26
CA LEU A 691 -15.06 64.38 6.96
C LEU A 691 -15.31 62.91 7.33
N ASN A 692 -15.91 62.63 8.49
CA ASN A 692 -16.28 61.28 8.87
C ASN A 692 -17.32 60.69 7.91
N ALA A 693 -18.28 61.50 7.45
CA ALA A 693 -19.23 61.09 6.42
C ALA A 693 -18.52 60.77 5.08
N ILE A 694 -17.64 61.65 4.59
CA ILE A 694 -16.83 61.42 3.38
C ILE A 694 -16.00 60.14 3.49
N THR A 695 -15.33 59.94 4.65
CA THR A 695 -14.52 58.75 4.97
C THR A 695 -15.35 57.46 4.89
N THR A 696 -16.60 57.48 5.36
CA THR A 696 -17.52 56.34 5.30
C THR A 696 -18.10 56.12 3.90
N ILE A 697 -18.50 57.17 3.19
CA ILE A 697 -19.06 57.09 1.82
C ILE A 697 -18.00 56.57 0.83
N LEU A 698 -16.76 57.03 0.95
CA LEU A 698 -15.64 56.58 0.12
C LEU A 698 -14.94 55.31 0.64
N GLN A 699 -15.40 54.76 1.77
CA GLN A 699 -14.90 53.53 2.40
C GLN A 699 -13.36 53.49 2.53
N PHE A 700 -12.74 54.52 3.11
CA PHE A 700 -11.28 54.57 3.28
C PHE A 700 -10.73 53.38 4.09
N SER A 701 -9.58 52.86 3.68
CA SER A 701 -8.75 51.90 4.42
C SER A 701 -8.51 52.35 5.86
N PRO A 702 -8.36 51.44 6.83
CA PRO A 702 -7.88 51.79 8.18
C PRO A 702 -6.59 52.65 8.17
N GLN A 703 -5.69 52.39 7.20
CA GLN A 703 -4.46 53.18 7.00
C GLN A 703 -4.78 54.60 6.48
N GLU A 704 -5.58 54.71 5.42
CA GLU A 704 -6.00 56.00 4.82
C GLU A 704 -6.80 56.85 5.81
N LYS A 705 -7.67 56.22 6.61
CA LYS A 705 -8.39 56.85 7.70
C LYS A 705 -7.44 57.38 8.78
N SER A 706 -6.40 56.64 9.13
CA SER A 706 -5.38 57.06 10.10
C SER A 706 -4.54 58.24 9.59
N THR A 707 -4.08 58.22 8.33
CA THR A 707 -3.33 59.33 7.74
C THR A 707 -4.20 60.58 7.60
N VAL A 708 -5.43 60.46 7.10
CA VAL A 708 -6.39 61.58 7.00
C VAL A 708 -6.74 62.16 8.36
N GLN A 709 -6.95 61.34 9.40
CA GLN A 709 -7.16 61.83 10.77
C GLN A 709 -5.91 62.52 11.35
N THR A 710 -4.71 62.11 10.95
CA THR A 710 -3.45 62.73 11.37
C THR A 710 -3.22 64.09 10.70
N TYR A 711 -3.41 64.18 9.38
CA TYR A 711 -3.30 65.44 8.63
C TYR A 711 -4.42 66.45 8.99
N THR A 712 -5.64 65.98 9.28
CA THR A 712 -6.70 66.91 9.68
C THR A 712 -6.53 67.42 11.11
N ARG A 713 -5.99 66.62 12.04
CA ARG A 713 -5.55 67.13 13.35
C ARG A 713 -4.57 68.29 13.22
N SER A 714 -3.55 68.20 12.35
CA SER A 714 -2.59 69.30 12.18
C SER A 714 -3.14 70.54 11.45
N TRP A 715 -4.25 70.42 10.72
CA TRP A 715 -4.99 71.58 10.18
C TRP A 715 -5.86 72.31 11.23
N TRP A 716 -6.37 71.62 12.25
CA TRP A 716 -7.24 72.23 13.27
C TRP A 716 -6.47 72.77 14.49
N ILE A 717 -5.24 72.30 14.74
CA ILE A 717 -4.39 72.77 15.86
C ILE A 717 -3.58 74.01 15.43
N LYS A 718 -4.29 75.08 15.03
CA LYS A 718 -3.75 76.45 14.94
C LYS A 718 -4.79 77.48 15.37
N LYS A 719 -4.82 77.73 16.68
CA LYS A 719 -5.30 78.94 17.33
C LYS A 719 -4.34 79.26 18.48
#